data_AF-A0A544Z7T7-F1
#
_entry.id   AF-A0A544Z7T7-F1
#
_cell.length_a   1.000
_cell.length_b   1.000
_cell.length_c   1.000
_cell.angle_alpha   90.00
_cell.angle_beta   90.00
_cell.angle_gamma   90.00
#
_symmetry.space_group_name_H-M   'P 1'
#
loop_
_entity.id
_entity.type
_entity.pdbx_description
1 polymer ?
#
loop_
_entity_poly.entity_id
_entity_poly.type
_entity_poly.pdbx_seq_one_letter_code
_entity_poly.pdbx_strand_id
1 'polypeptide(L)'
;MDRFVKELEHARGVIGERAEAVRRVFAARGLSAASLSPIGEVERWIDERLPDLRRRHRMAVGLSQAPSWSPGSLVPYDEKNLLGAAEARRLGGALAAAYKDVDPDAPFDFHLVDKYRKLVENLAAHADDSEFTAAFFAGIGVRRTVELPRRLRQVLQENVDEAVRTVSRAFGSAVSGGSAVPGFAAVAAAVRTRADDEEDRRDIGDLLSAGRLPTEWLAEVVATQVFLPGEKTGGETLTPYLEALAADPAAARLAIALATRNSPLPRDAAARLLTRPGLGSRDRRPDLVTFLRDLNDRAAVDATSADAFGRVLAAASGAYDERDGAHSDVAARFAFAVVTGTSGFRFAPPTRVHLAEIAGAYATEMTEGANLGDSNQLLPSAFGPVESRVPGLSPAFRLSPEDTFRFLLTFAGDESDRRPFDQGMGDLAKRLVGVNVPPMLKAADPSRLDDLFAALGNVRGFELAAAEKHLKALDDVAERNAIADDMAWDVSQLVLGKALPQGELLWLMLDQGRGLLNNIGPGDETNVERLRDSDNAETLGRQHTVAGLLLGAGFPAGVSPKDYQAACPPGVAIADGEGNLRPFPAIAQSGNQGLRALDQWFIANGLGGDKNSFGEVTRFLADRFDGRKDAAQRRAAIY
;
A
#
# COMPACT_ATOMS: atom_id res chain seq x y z
N MET A 1 -19.91 -7.34 -15.12
CA MET A 1 -20.11 -6.86 -16.51
C MET A 1 -19.13 -7.49 -17.50
N ASP A 2 -17.84 -7.70 -17.20
CA ASP A 2 -16.93 -8.46 -18.11
C ASP A 2 -17.40 -9.89 -18.42
N ARG A 3 -17.93 -10.60 -17.41
CA ARG A 3 -18.57 -11.91 -17.61
C ARG A 3 -19.74 -11.83 -18.61
N PHE A 4 -20.56 -10.78 -18.51
CA PHE A 4 -21.70 -10.56 -19.40
C PHE A 4 -21.24 -10.24 -20.83
N VAL A 5 -20.19 -9.44 -21.02
CA VAL A 5 -19.58 -9.18 -22.34
C VAL A 5 -19.06 -10.47 -22.97
N LYS A 6 -18.31 -11.30 -22.22
CA LYS A 6 -17.79 -12.60 -22.70
C LYS A 6 -18.91 -13.58 -23.03
N GLU A 7 -19.96 -13.63 -22.21
CA GLU A 7 -21.14 -14.48 -22.46
C GLU A 7 -21.89 -14.03 -23.73
N LEU A 8 -21.99 -12.73 -24.00
CA LEU A 8 -22.55 -12.17 -25.24
C LEU A 8 -21.71 -12.51 -26.48
N GLU A 9 -20.38 -12.46 -26.40
CA GLU A 9 -19.50 -12.91 -27.49
C GLU A 9 -19.69 -14.39 -27.81
N HIS A 10 -19.71 -15.22 -26.76
CA HIS A 10 -19.91 -16.65 -26.90
C HIS A 10 -21.29 -16.94 -27.51
N ALA A 11 -22.34 -16.27 -27.02
CA ALA A 11 -23.68 -16.39 -27.55
C ALA A 11 -23.77 -15.98 -29.03
N ARG A 12 -23.12 -14.87 -29.43
CA ARG A 12 -23.04 -14.43 -30.83
C ARG A 12 -22.39 -15.48 -31.72
N GLY A 13 -21.28 -16.08 -31.28
CA GLY A 13 -20.61 -17.15 -32.02
C GLY A 13 -21.50 -18.37 -32.23
N VAL A 14 -22.18 -18.82 -31.16
CA VAL A 14 -23.08 -19.99 -31.20
C VAL A 14 -24.32 -19.72 -32.05
N ILE A 15 -24.93 -18.54 -31.94
CA ILE A 15 -26.12 -18.15 -32.72
C ILE A 15 -25.77 -18.12 -34.21
N GLY A 16 -24.66 -17.48 -34.59
CA GLY A 16 -24.21 -17.40 -35.98
C GLY A 16 -23.94 -18.77 -36.61
N GLU A 17 -23.24 -19.64 -35.89
CA GLU A 17 -22.94 -20.99 -36.38
C GLU A 17 -24.21 -21.83 -36.59
N ARG A 18 -25.16 -21.75 -35.65
CA ARG A 18 -26.44 -22.47 -35.71
C ARG A 18 -27.36 -21.90 -36.78
N ALA A 19 -27.44 -20.58 -36.93
CA ALA A 19 -28.25 -19.93 -37.94
C ALA A 19 -27.77 -20.29 -39.36
N GLU A 20 -26.45 -20.33 -39.58
CA GLU A 20 -25.87 -20.70 -40.87
C GLU A 20 -26.05 -22.19 -41.19
N ALA A 21 -26.00 -23.06 -40.18
CA ALA A 21 -26.35 -24.47 -40.34
C ALA A 21 -27.81 -24.66 -40.79
N VAL A 22 -28.75 -23.90 -40.21
CA VAL A 22 -30.17 -23.95 -40.60
C VAL A 22 -30.38 -23.38 -42.02
N ARG A 23 -29.68 -22.29 -42.38
CA ARG A 23 -29.72 -21.75 -43.77
C ARG A 23 -29.29 -22.79 -44.80
N ARG A 24 -28.22 -23.55 -44.52
CA ARG A 24 -27.77 -24.64 -45.41
C ARG A 24 -28.81 -25.75 -45.55
N VAL A 25 -29.51 -26.10 -44.47
CA VAL A 25 -30.59 -27.10 -44.50
C VAL A 25 -31.80 -26.60 -45.31
N PHE A 26 -32.17 -25.32 -45.18
CA PHE A 26 -33.25 -24.73 -45.95
C PHE A 26 -32.91 -24.63 -47.43
N ALA A 27 -31.69 -24.19 -47.76
CA ALA A 27 -31.20 -24.13 -49.13
C ALA A 27 -31.18 -25.52 -49.79
N ALA A 28 -30.73 -26.56 -49.08
CA ALA A 28 -30.72 -27.94 -49.57
C ALA A 28 -32.13 -28.51 -49.85
N ARG A 29 -33.18 -27.90 -49.30
CA ARG A 29 -34.59 -28.30 -49.50
C ARG A 29 -35.40 -27.31 -50.32
N GLY A 30 -34.76 -26.30 -50.92
CA GLY A 30 -35.45 -25.26 -51.70
C GLY A 30 -36.41 -24.38 -50.88
N LEU A 31 -36.23 -24.33 -49.56
CA LEU A 31 -37.05 -23.53 -48.64
C LEU A 31 -36.45 -22.15 -48.44
N SER A 32 -37.31 -21.14 -48.32
CA SER A 32 -36.88 -19.76 -48.04
C SER A 32 -36.32 -19.61 -46.62
N ALA A 33 -35.20 -18.91 -46.50
CA ALA A 33 -34.58 -18.54 -45.21
C ALA A 33 -35.07 -17.20 -44.66
N ALA A 34 -36.12 -16.60 -45.23
CA ALA A 34 -36.65 -15.30 -44.81
C ALA A 34 -37.05 -15.26 -43.33
N SER A 35 -37.49 -16.38 -42.75
CA SER A 35 -37.85 -16.50 -41.33
C SER A 35 -36.65 -16.39 -40.36
N LEU A 36 -35.41 -16.48 -40.86
CA LEU A 36 -34.18 -16.30 -40.07
C LEU A 36 -33.68 -14.84 -40.06
N SER A 37 -34.33 -13.94 -40.79
CA SER A 37 -33.95 -12.51 -40.85
C SER A 37 -33.87 -11.85 -39.46
N PRO A 38 -34.82 -12.08 -38.52
CA PRO A 38 -34.73 -11.50 -37.17
C PRO A 38 -33.49 -11.97 -36.39
N ILE A 39 -33.00 -13.19 -36.64
CA ILE A 39 -31.78 -13.69 -35.99
C ILE A 39 -30.55 -12.94 -36.52
N GLY A 40 -30.50 -12.68 -37.82
CA GLY A 40 -29.45 -11.85 -38.42
C GLY A 40 -29.48 -10.38 -37.95
N GLU A 41 -30.65 -9.86 -37.58
CA GLU A 41 -30.77 -8.53 -36.95
C GLU A 41 -30.21 -8.52 -35.53
N VAL A 42 -30.44 -9.57 -34.75
CA VAL A 42 -29.85 -9.72 -33.40
C VAL A 42 -28.33 -9.88 -33.50
N GLU A 43 -27.83 -10.69 -34.43
CA GLU A 43 -26.38 -10.81 -34.69
C GLU A 43 -25.76 -9.46 -35.04
N ARG A 44 -26.38 -8.72 -35.96
CA ARG A 44 -25.91 -7.39 -36.38
C ARG A 44 -25.96 -6.37 -35.24
N TRP A 45 -27.03 -6.39 -34.44
CA TRP A 45 -27.15 -5.53 -33.26
C TRP A 45 -26.06 -5.85 -32.22
N ILE A 46 -25.76 -7.13 -31.98
CA ILE A 46 -24.66 -7.52 -31.08
C ILE A 46 -23.33 -7.02 -31.66
N ASP A 47 -23.08 -7.22 -32.96
CA ASP A 47 -21.84 -6.79 -33.63
C ASP A 47 -21.67 -5.25 -33.59
N GLU A 48 -22.77 -4.50 -33.69
CA GLU A 48 -22.78 -3.04 -33.61
C GLU A 48 -22.63 -2.51 -32.18
N ARG A 49 -23.29 -3.13 -31.19
CA ARG A 49 -23.40 -2.59 -29.82
C ARG A 49 -22.39 -3.13 -28.84
N LEU A 50 -21.86 -4.33 -29.06
CA LEU A 50 -20.89 -4.93 -28.14
C LEU A 50 -19.57 -4.14 -28.04
N PRO A 51 -19.02 -3.53 -29.12
CA PRO A 51 -17.87 -2.64 -29.03
C PRO A 51 -18.15 -1.41 -28.14
N ASP A 52 -19.31 -0.77 -28.32
CA ASP A 52 -19.73 0.37 -27.49
C ASP A 52 -19.92 -0.02 -26.02
N LEU A 53 -20.48 -1.21 -25.76
CA LEU A 53 -20.69 -1.72 -24.40
C LEU A 53 -19.36 -2.00 -23.70
N ARG A 54 -18.36 -2.57 -24.40
CA ARG A 54 -16.99 -2.75 -23.87
C ARG A 54 -16.36 -1.43 -23.51
N ARG A 55 -16.52 -0.45 -24.39
CA ARG A 55 -15.96 0.89 -24.22
C ARG A 55 -16.56 1.58 -22.99
N ARG A 56 -17.89 1.58 -22.89
CA ARG A 56 -18.61 2.12 -21.72
C ARG A 56 -18.23 1.41 -20.44
N HIS A 57 -18.12 0.09 -20.45
CA HIS A 57 -17.70 -0.69 -19.28
C HIS A 57 -16.28 -0.34 -18.83
N ARG A 58 -15.31 -0.32 -19.74
CA ARG A 58 -13.91 -0.04 -19.39
C ARG A 58 -13.70 1.40 -18.90
N MET A 59 -14.39 2.36 -19.49
CA MET A 59 -14.36 3.74 -18.98
C MET A 59 -15.06 3.87 -17.62
N ALA A 60 -16.17 3.13 -17.40
CA ALA A 60 -16.81 3.07 -16.09
C ALA A 60 -15.90 2.44 -15.02
N VAL A 61 -15.20 1.35 -15.35
CA VAL A 61 -14.17 0.75 -14.47
C VAL A 61 -13.04 1.75 -14.21
N GLY A 62 -12.56 2.44 -15.25
CA GLY A 62 -11.54 3.48 -15.16
C GLY A 62 -11.90 4.62 -14.20
N LEU A 63 -13.15 5.12 -14.29
CA LEU A 63 -13.69 6.19 -13.43
C LEU A 63 -14.03 5.71 -12.00
N SER A 64 -14.44 4.45 -11.83
CA SER A 64 -14.79 3.87 -10.51
C SER A 64 -13.58 3.60 -9.60
N GLN A 65 -12.36 3.64 -10.15
CA GLN A 65 -11.10 3.43 -9.43
C GLN A 65 -10.24 4.71 -9.36
N ALA A 66 -10.84 5.89 -9.45
CA ALA A 66 -10.24 7.09 -8.87
C ALA A 66 -10.16 6.90 -7.34
N PRO A 67 -9.15 7.44 -6.63
CA PRO A 67 -9.07 7.29 -5.18
C PRO A 67 -10.32 7.90 -4.54
N SER A 68 -11.29 7.05 -4.21
CA SER A 68 -12.53 7.49 -3.61
C SER A 68 -12.28 7.58 -2.11
N TRP A 69 -12.20 8.80 -1.57
CA TRP A 69 -12.29 9.02 -0.13
C TRP A 69 -13.73 8.80 0.40
N SER A 70 -14.60 8.14 -0.36
CA SER A 70 -15.97 7.79 0.03
C SER A 70 -16.51 6.62 -0.81
N PRO A 71 -16.83 5.47 -0.21
CA PRO A 71 -17.53 4.38 -0.90
C PRO A 71 -18.92 4.86 -1.36
N GLY A 72 -19.21 4.82 -2.66
CA GLY A 72 -20.56 5.10 -3.21
C GLY A 72 -20.75 6.46 -3.91
N SER A 73 -19.69 7.21 -4.19
CA SER A 73 -19.77 8.45 -4.99
C SER A 73 -20.06 8.15 -6.47
N LEU A 74 -21.13 8.72 -7.03
CA LEU A 74 -21.41 8.73 -8.47
C LEU A 74 -20.49 9.75 -9.14
N VAL A 75 -19.52 9.29 -9.93
CA VAL A 75 -18.64 10.18 -10.72
C VAL A 75 -19.47 10.75 -11.89
N PRO A 76 -19.61 12.09 -12.02
CA PRO A 76 -20.33 12.68 -13.14
C PRO A 76 -19.58 12.38 -14.45
N TYR A 77 -20.32 11.92 -15.45
CA TYR A 77 -19.78 11.52 -16.76
C TYR A 77 -20.49 12.24 -17.90
N ASP A 78 -19.72 12.79 -18.84
CA ASP A 78 -20.24 13.40 -20.06
C ASP A 78 -19.96 12.49 -21.27
N GLU A 79 -21.01 11.81 -21.75
CA GLU A 79 -20.98 10.94 -22.94
C GLU A 79 -20.61 11.70 -24.23
N LYS A 80 -20.68 13.04 -24.25
CA LYS A 80 -20.45 13.85 -25.46
C LYS A 80 -19.01 13.83 -25.98
N ASN A 81 -18.05 13.41 -25.16
CA ASN A 81 -16.63 13.35 -25.53
C ASN A 81 -16.20 11.98 -26.10
N LEU A 82 -17.13 11.03 -26.22
CA LEU A 82 -16.88 9.71 -26.80
C LEU A 82 -16.87 9.77 -28.34
N LEU A 83 -15.68 9.80 -28.94
CA LEU A 83 -15.52 9.59 -30.40
C LEU A 83 -16.12 8.23 -30.83
N GLY A 84 -16.71 8.12 -32.03
CA GLY A 84 -17.07 6.79 -32.58
C GLY A 84 -15.82 5.96 -32.84
N ALA A 85 -15.87 4.63 -32.74
CA ALA A 85 -14.67 3.77 -32.88
C ALA A 85 -13.91 3.99 -34.21
N ALA A 86 -14.64 4.18 -35.32
CA ALA A 86 -14.03 4.50 -36.61
C ALA A 86 -13.34 5.87 -36.61
N GLU A 87 -13.93 6.86 -35.93
CA GLU A 87 -13.37 8.20 -35.82
C GLU A 87 -12.17 8.25 -34.89
N ALA A 88 -12.23 7.56 -33.75
CA ALA A 88 -11.10 7.38 -32.85
C ALA A 88 -9.90 6.75 -33.57
N ARG A 89 -10.13 5.68 -34.34
CA ARG A 89 -9.08 5.04 -35.16
C ARG A 89 -8.52 5.98 -36.23
N ARG A 90 -9.39 6.74 -36.91
CA ARG A 90 -8.99 7.71 -37.94
C ARG A 90 -8.08 8.79 -37.34
N LEU A 91 -8.47 9.37 -36.21
CA LEU A 91 -7.71 10.41 -35.53
C LEU A 91 -6.38 9.87 -34.96
N GLY A 92 -6.39 8.68 -34.34
CA GLY A 92 -5.17 8.03 -33.86
C GLY A 92 -4.19 7.69 -34.99
N GLY A 93 -4.70 7.18 -36.10
CA GLY A 93 -3.92 6.91 -37.31
C GLY A 93 -3.36 8.18 -37.95
N ALA A 94 -4.11 9.28 -37.96
CA ALA A 94 -3.65 10.58 -38.44
C ALA A 94 -2.53 11.14 -37.56
N LEU A 95 -2.63 11.00 -36.23
CA LEU A 95 -1.57 11.39 -35.31
C LEU A 95 -0.30 10.56 -35.53
N ALA A 96 -0.44 9.26 -35.79
CA ALA A 96 0.69 8.39 -36.09
C ALA A 96 1.40 8.76 -37.40
N ALA A 97 0.64 9.13 -38.44
CA ALA A 97 1.20 9.61 -39.70
C ALA A 97 1.98 10.91 -39.48
N ALA A 98 1.39 11.88 -38.76
CA ALA A 98 2.05 13.14 -38.42
C ALA A 98 3.35 12.91 -37.64
N TYR A 99 3.40 11.93 -36.73
CA TYR A 99 4.62 11.57 -36.01
C TYR A 99 5.69 10.90 -36.88
N LYS A 100 5.29 10.04 -37.84
CA LYS A 100 6.25 9.39 -38.74
C LYS A 100 7.00 10.37 -39.62
N ASP A 101 6.33 11.46 -40.00
CA ASP A 101 6.89 12.54 -40.81
C ASP A 101 7.84 13.44 -39.99
N VAL A 102 7.94 13.24 -38.67
CA VAL A 102 8.96 13.88 -37.84
C VAL A 102 10.27 13.08 -37.94
N ASP A 103 11.26 13.71 -38.54
CA ASP A 103 12.64 13.24 -38.54
C ASP A 103 13.37 13.82 -37.30
N PRO A 104 13.72 12.98 -36.30
CA PRO A 104 14.40 13.44 -35.09
C PRO A 104 15.85 13.89 -35.36
N ASP A 105 16.46 13.41 -36.45
CA ASP A 105 17.87 13.66 -36.77
C ASP A 105 18.03 14.74 -37.85
N ALA A 106 16.93 15.36 -38.29
CA ALA A 106 16.94 16.41 -39.29
C ALA A 106 17.74 17.62 -38.79
N PRO A 107 18.91 17.92 -39.39
CA PRO A 107 19.67 19.09 -39.00
C PRO A 107 18.83 20.34 -39.28
N PHE A 108 18.71 21.23 -38.29
CA PHE A 108 18.02 22.52 -38.36
C PHE A 108 16.47 22.49 -38.35
N ASP A 109 15.81 21.45 -37.84
CA ASP A 109 14.37 21.53 -37.54
C ASP A 109 14.10 22.33 -36.25
N PHE A 110 14.04 23.65 -36.38
CA PHE A 110 13.75 24.57 -35.26
C PHE A 110 12.36 24.40 -34.64
N HIS A 111 11.46 23.61 -35.26
CA HIS A 111 10.12 23.35 -34.75
C HIS A 111 9.95 21.94 -34.15
N LEU A 112 11.04 21.18 -34.00
CA LEU A 112 11.02 19.81 -33.50
C LEU A 112 10.35 19.72 -32.11
N VAL A 113 10.70 20.63 -31.20
CA VAL A 113 10.12 20.70 -29.84
C VAL A 113 8.61 20.94 -29.90
N ASP A 114 8.14 21.86 -30.75
CA ASP A 114 6.71 22.17 -30.89
C ASP A 114 5.93 21.00 -31.50
N LYS A 115 6.54 20.26 -32.43
CA LYS A 115 5.94 19.04 -33.00
C LYS A 115 5.74 17.95 -31.95
N TYR A 116 6.75 17.71 -31.11
CA TYR A 116 6.63 16.74 -30.01
C TYR A 116 5.67 17.22 -28.91
N ARG A 117 5.64 18.52 -28.59
CA ARG A 117 4.65 19.06 -27.64
C ARG A 117 3.22 18.85 -28.15
N LYS A 118 2.95 19.16 -29.42
CA LYS A 118 1.64 18.92 -30.06
C LYS A 118 1.29 17.44 -30.12
N LEU A 119 2.27 16.56 -30.34
CA LEU A 119 2.06 15.10 -30.28
C LEU A 119 1.55 14.69 -28.90
N VAL A 120 2.23 15.14 -27.84
CA VAL A 120 1.87 14.83 -26.44
C VAL A 120 0.51 15.42 -26.09
N GLU A 121 0.23 16.67 -26.46
CA GLU A 121 -1.08 17.33 -26.23
C GLU A 121 -2.23 16.56 -26.89
N ASN A 122 -2.07 16.17 -28.17
CA ASN A 122 -3.08 15.41 -28.89
C ASN A 122 -3.25 13.99 -28.34
N LEU A 123 -2.17 13.37 -27.89
CA LEU A 123 -2.21 12.06 -27.25
C LEU A 123 -2.89 12.15 -25.88
N ALA A 124 -2.59 13.18 -25.08
CA ALA A 124 -3.19 13.43 -23.77
C ALA A 124 -4.71 13.62 -23.86
N ALA A 125 -5.20 14.33 -24.88
CA ALA A 125 -6.63 14.57 -25.10
C ALA A 125 -7.45 13.26 -25.29
N HIS A 126 -6.79 12.16 -25.67
CA HIS A 126 -7.41 10.87 -25.95
C HIS A 126 -6.69 9.69 -25.29
N ALA A 127 -5.90 9.94 -24.24
CA ALA A 127 -5.05 8.92 -23.61
C ALA A 127 -5.85 7.74 -23.01
N ASP A 128 -7.13 7.96 -22.70
CA ASP A 128 -8.03 6.94 -22.14
C ASP A 128 -8.93 6.27 -23.21
N ASP A 129 -8.82 6.65 -24.50
CA ASP A 129 -9.55 6.00 -25.59
C ASP A 129 -8.69 4.88 -26.21
N SER A 130 -9.07 3.63 -25.94
CA SER A 130 -8.32 2.45 -26.37
C SER A 130 -8.26 2.25 -27.89
N GLU A 131 -9.25 2.76 -28.64
CA GLU A 131 -9.30 2.62 -30.11
C GLU A 131 -8.39 3.67 -30.76
N PHE A 132 -8.41 4.91 -30.24
CA PHE A 132 -7.51 5.97 -30.67
C PHE A 132 -6.05 5.60 -30.39
N THR A 133 -5.74 5.25 -29.15
CA THR A 133 -4.37 4.97 -28.71
C THR A 133 -3.79 3.73 -29.40
N ALA A 134 -4.57 2.67 -29.56
CA ALA A 134 -4.10 1.50 -30.31
C ALA A 134 -3.90 1.78 -31.80
N ALA A 135 -4.73 2.62 -32.42
CA ALA A 135 -4.51 3.05 -33.80
C ALA A 135 -3.24 3.90 -33.94
N PHE A 136 -2.95 4.75 -32.94
CA PHE A 136 -1.70 5.50 -32.88
C PHE A 136 -0.47 4.58 -32.81
N PHE A 137 -0.42 3.67 -31.83
CA PHE A 137 0.73 2.77 -31.66
C PHE A 137 0.88 1.76 -32.81
N ALA A 138 -0.23 1.21 -33.32
CA ALA A 138 -0.22 0.38 -34.53
C ALA A 138 0.29 1.17 -35.74
N GLY A 139 -0.12 2.44 -35.83
CA GLY A 139 0.29 3.36 -36.87
C GLY A 139 1.79 3.56 -36.86
N ILE A 140 2.40 3.97 -35.74
CA ILE A 140 3.84 4.28 -35.65
C ILE A 140 4.73 3.03 -35.75
N GLY A 141 4.21 1.85 -35.36
CA GLY A 141 4.89 0.57 -35.42
C GLY A 141 5.76 0.26 -34.20
N VAL A 142 6.29 -0.97 -34.12
CA VAL A 142 7.03 -1.51 -32.96
C VAL A 142 8.20 -0.62 -32.56
N ARG A 143 9.16 -0.42 -33.47
CA ARG A 143 10.41 0.30 -33.19
C ARG A 143 10.15 1.72 -32.66
N ARG A 144 9.28 2.47 -33.32
CA ARG A 144 8.93 3.83 -32.92
C ARG A 144 8.08 3.89 -31.65
N THR A 145 7.36 2.83 -31.31
CA THR A 145 6.64 2.74 -30.04
C THR A 145 7.62 2.60 -28.88
N VAL A 146 8.58 1.68 -29.00
CA VAL A 146 9.63 1.48 -27.99
C VAL A 146 10.47 2.73 -27.84
N GLU A 147 11.01 3.30 -28.92
CA GLU A 147 11.88 4.48 -28.85
C GLU A 147 11.18 5.79 -28.40
N LEU A 148 9.84 5.82 -28.29
CA LEU A 148 9.09 7.05 -28.05
C LEU A 148 9.44 7.75 -26.73
N PRO A 149 9.54 7.06 -25.56
CA PRO A 149 9.93 7.69 -24.31
C PRO A 149 11.30 8.36 -24.39
N ARG A 150 12.35 7.66 -24.84
CA ARG A 150 13.68 8.26 -25.03
C ARG A 150 13.68 9.42 -26.02
N ARG A 151 12.96 9.33 -27.14
CA ARG A 151 12.85 10.45 -28.08
C ARG A 151 12.21 11.69 -27.43
N LEU A 152 11.20 11.51 -26.58
CA LEU A 152 10.63 12.59 -25.80
C LEU A 152 11.69 13.20 -24.85
N ARG A 153 12.48 12.38 -24.17
CA ARG A 153 13.57 12.87 -23.30
C ARG A 153 14.67 13.62 -24.02
N GLN A 154 14.97 13.21 -25.26
CA GLN A 154 16.00 13.86 -26.08
C GLN A 154 15.54 15.21 -26.64
N VAL A 155 14.27 15.33 -27.01
CA VAL A 155 13.74 16.51 -27.70
C VAL A 155 13.14 17.54 -26.74
N LEU A 156 12.36 17.08 -25.76
CA LEU A 156 11.68 17.98 -24.83
C LEU A 156 12.65 18.45 -23.74
N GLN A 157 12.67 19.76 -23.50
CA GLN A 157 13.51 20.38 -22.47
C GLN A 157 12.79 20.51 -21.12
N GLU A 158 11.46 20.56 -21.14
CA GLU A 158 10.60 20.75 -19.97
C GLU A 158 9.42 19.76 -20.03
N ASN A 159 8.83 19.44 -18.87
CA ASN A 159 7.67 18.55 -18.72
C ASN A 159 7.85 17.15 -19.33
N VAL A 160 9.10 16.69 -19.43
CA VAL A 160 9.48 15.42 -20.03
C VAL A 160 8.79 14.24 -19.32
N ASP A 161 8.83 14.21 -17.98
CA ASP A 161 8.25 13.10 -17.22
C ASP A 161 6.72 13.04 -17.39
N GLU A 162 6.05 14.19 -17.50
CA GLU A 162 4.61 14.22 -17.77
C GLU A 162 4.28 13.74 -19.19
N ALA A 163 5.13 14.06 -20.16
CA ALA A 163 5.00 13.54 -21.52
C ALA A 163 5.20 12.01 -21.57
N VAL A 164 6.21 11.48 -20.87
CA VAL A 164 6.42 10.02 -20.76
C VAL A 164 5.25 9.34 -20.05
N ARG A 165 4.76 9.91 -18.94
CA ARG A 165 3.55 9.42 -18.25
C ARG A 165 2.32 9.41 -19.16
N THR A 166 2.16 10.44 -19.99
CA THR A 166 1.08 10.51 -20.99
C THR A 166 1.17 9.38 -22.00
N VAL A 167 2.36 9.12 -22.54
CA VAL A 167 2.60 8.00 -23.45
C VAL A 167 2.34 6.66 -22.78
N SER A 168 2.82 6.47 -21.55
CA SER A 168 2.60 5.25 -20.77
C SER A 168 1.10 5.02 -20.51
N ARG A 169 0.34 6.06 -20.12
CA ARG A 169 -1.12 6.00 -19.96
C ARG A 169 -1.81 5.60 -21.26
N ALA A 170 -1.47 6.25 -22.37
CA ALA A 170 -2.02 5.94 -23.67
C ALA A 170 -1.71 4.48 -24.08
N PHE A 171 -0.50 4.01 -23.83
CA PHE A 171 -0.10 2.64 -24.12
C PHE A 171 -0.87 1.63 -23.27
N GLY A 172 -1.05 1.91 -21.97
CA GLY A 172 -1.90 1.14 -21.08
C GLY A 172 -3.34 0.99 -21.58
N SER A 173 -3.94 2.09 -22.02
CA SER A 173 -5.28 2.09 -22.65
C SER A 173 -5.34 1.25 -23.92
N ALA A 174 -4.31 1.36 -24.77
CA ALA A 174 -4.20 0.58 -25.99
C ALA A 174 -4.12 -0.93 -25.70
N VAL A 175 -3.24 -1.35 -24.77
CA VAL A 175 -3.09 -2.75 -24.36
C VAL A 175 -4.36 -3.29 -23.72
N SER A 176 -5.02 -2.51 -22.88
CA SER A 176 -6.23 -2.91 -22.15
C SER A 176 -7.45 -3.09 -23.05
N GLY A 177 -7.54 -2.38 -24.18
CA GLY A 177 -8.77 -2.36 -24.97
C GLY A 177 -8.67 -2.40 -26.48
N GLY A 178 -7.51 -2.13 -27.07
CA GLY A 178 -7.32 -1.93 -28.50
C GLY A 178 -6.86 -3.17 -29.28
N SER A 179 -6.99 -4.37 -28.72
CA SER A 179 -6.61 -5.63 -29.38
C SER A 179 -7.32 -5.88 -30.72
N ALA A 180 -8.49 -5.29 -30.94
CA ALA A 180 -9.24 -5.36 -32.18
C ALA A 180 -8.74 -4.40 -33.27
N VAL A 181 -7.85 -3.45 -32.94
CA VAL A 181 -7.27 -2.52 -33.92
C VAL A 181 -6.22 -3.25 -34.75
N PRO A 182 -6.34 -3.25 -36.10
CA PRO A 182 -5.36 -3.89 -36.97
C PRO A 182 -3.94 -3.41 -36.71
N GLY A 183 -2.98 -4.34 -36.61
CA GLY A 183 -1.57 -4.05 -36.38
C GLY A 183 -1.15 -3.86 -34.91
N PHE A 184 -2.07 -3.47 -34.02
CA PHE A 184 -1.71 -3.21 -32.61
C PHE A 184 -1.28 -4.48 -31.87
N ALA A 185 -1.90 -5.63 -32.17
CA ALA A 185 -1.54 -6.90 -31.55
C ALA A 185 -0.04 -7.27 -31.76
N ALA A 186 0.54 -6.88 -32.90
CA ALA A 186 1.97 -7.09 -33.16
C ALA A 186 2.86 -6.19 -32.28
N VAL A 187 2.42 -4.95 -32.01
CA VAL A 187 3.11 -4.04 -31.08
C VAL A 187 3.07 -4.58 -29.66
N ALA A 188 1.88 -4.98 -29.18
CA ALA A 188 1.74 -5.57 -27.85
C ALA A 188 2.55 -6.87 -27.69
N ALA A 189 2.64 -7.70 -28.73
CA ALA A 189 3.44 -8.92 -28.72
C ALA A 189 4.96 -8.65 -28.73
N ALA A 190 5.40 -7.61 -29.44
CA ALA A 190 6.80 -7.21 -29.45
C ALA A 190 7.28 -6.73 -28.07
N VAL A 191 6.47 -5.93 -27.37
CA VAL A 191 6.80 -5.47 -26.00
C VAL A 191 6.87 -6.62 -24.99
N ARG A 192 6.12 -7.71 -25.20
CA ARG A 192 6.23 -8.95 -24.41
C ARG A 192 7.48 -9.76 -24.71
N THR A 193 8.12 -9.53 -25.85
CA THR A 193 9.34 -10.23 -26.22
C THR A 193 10.50 -9.52 -25.56
N ARG A 194 11.41 -10.29 -24.96
CA ARG A 194 12.59 -9.74 -24.31
C ARG A 194 13.38 -8.88 -25.29
N ALA A 195 13.69 -7.66 -24.90
CA ALA A 195 14.62 -6.82 -25.65
C ALA A 195 16.07 -7.24 -25.36
N ASP A 196 16.89 -7.30 -26.40
CA ASP A 196 18.28 -7.75 -26.32
C ASP A 196 19.21 -6.64 -25.79
N ASP A 197 18.93 -5.38 -26.16
CA ASP A 197 19.68 -4.23 -25.69
C ASP A 197 19.06 -3.62 -24.41
N GLU A 198 19.89 -2.91 -23.66
CA GLU A 198 19.48 -2.31 -22.39
C GLU A 198 18.63 -1.05 -22.58
N GLU A 199 18.80 -0.35 -23.69
CA GLU A 199 18.12 0.90 -23.98
C GLU A 199 16.64 0.65 -24.32
N ASP A 200 16.35 -0.30 -25.20
CA ASP A 200 15.00 -0.78 -25.50
C ASP A 200 14.33 -1.37 -24.26
N ARG A 201 15.09 -2.03 -23.36
CA ARG A 201 14.53 -2.48 -22.09
C ARG A 201 14.13 -1.32 -21.19
N ARG A 202 14.92 -0.25 -21.10
CA ARG A 202 14.56 0.94 -20.34
C ARG A 202 13.31 1.60 -20.93
N ASP A 203 13.32 1.79 -22.24
CA ASP A 203 12.24 2.38 -23.02
C ASP A 203 10.92 1.59 -22.88
N ILE A 204 10.99 0.25 -22.90
CA ILE A 204 9.84 -0.59 -22.57
C ILE A 204 9.39 -0.34 -21.14
N GLY A 205 10.29 -0.27 -20.15
CA GLY A 205 9.93 0.05 -18.77
C GLY A 205 9.16 1.35 -18.65
N ASP A 206 9.61 2.41 -19.34
CA ASP A 206 8.96 3.71 -19.36
C ASP A 206 7.55 3.69 -19.97
N LEU A 207 7.31 2.81 -20.94
CA LEU A 207 5.95 2.59 -21.47
C LEU A 207 5.00 2.00 -20.41
N LEU A 208 5.53 1.31 -19.39
CA LEU A 208 4.73 0.59 -18.39
C LEU A 208 4.46 1.41 -17.12
N SER A 209 5.32 2.37 -16.79
CA SER A 209 5.42 2.96 -15.44
C SER A 209 4.18 3.68 -14.92
N ALA A 210 3.37 4.28 -15.80
CA ALA A 210 2.18 5.05 -15.41
C ALA A 210 0.87 4.55 -16.01
N GLY A 211 0.95 3.58 -16.93
CA GLY A 211 -0.19 3.04 -17.67
C GLY A 211 -0.94 1.98 -16.88
N ARG A 212 -2.28 2.02 -16.94
CA ARG A 212 -3.11 0.91 -16.44
C ARG A 212 -3.07 -0.22 -17.46
N LEU A 213 -2.40 -1.30 -17.09
CA LEU A 213 -2.18 -2.47 -17.93
C LEU A 213 -2.98 -3.67 -17.39
N PRO A 214 -3.37 -4.63 -18.23
CA PRO A 214 -3.95 -5.87 -17.73
C PRO A 214 -2.94 -6.60 -16.84
N THR A 215 -3.35 -6.95 -15.62
CA THR A 215 -2.51 -7.58 -14.59
C THR A 215 -1.66 -8.74 -15.10
N GLU A 216 -2.27 -9.70 -15.80
CA GLU A 216 -1.55 -10.85 -16.38
C GLU A 216 -0.52 -10.43 -17.43
N TRP A 217 -0.87 -9.44 -18.26
CA TRP A 217 0.00 -8.92 -19.31
C TRP A 217 1.22 -8.21 -18.70
N LEU A 218 1.00 -7.34 -17.71
CA LEU A 218 2.07 -6.62 -17.02
C LEU A 218 3.03 -7.60 -16.34
N ALA A 219 2.49 -8.58 -15.61
CA ALA A 219 3.29 -9.59 -14.94
C ALA A 219 4.15 -10.41 -15.90
N GLU A 220 3.59 -10.83 -17.05
CA GLU A 220 4.33 -11.52 -18.10
C GLU A 220 5.49 -10.68 -18.67
N VAL A 221 5.23 -9.40 -18.96
CA VAL A 221 6.25 -8.49 -19.51
C VAL A 221 7.37 -8.29 -18.51
N VAL A 222 7.05 -7.92 -17.27
CA VAL A 222 8.08 -7.68 -16.23
C VAL A 222 8.88 -8.95 -15.97
N ALA A 223 8.22 -10.11 -15.87
CA ALA A 223 8.90 -11.38 -15.68
C ALA A 223 9.88 -11.71 -16.82
N THR A 224 9.51 -11.39 -18.06
CA THR A 224 10.32 -11.64 -19.26
C THR A 224 11.47 -10.64 -19.43
N GLN A 225 11.23 -9.37 -19.11
CA GLN A 225 12.23 -8.31 -19.32
C GLN A 225 13.28 -8.27 -18.21
N VAL A 226 12.88 -8.39 -16.93
CA VAL A 226 13.77 -8.06 -15.80
C VAL A 226 13.84 -9.10 -14.66
N PHE A 227 13.01 -10.15 -14.65
CA PHE A 227 13.06 -11.20 -13.60
C PHE A 227 13.56 -12.57 -14.09
N LEU A 228 14.16 -12.65 -15.28
CA LEU A 228 14.78 -13.91 -15.72
C LEU A 228 15.95 -14.32 -14.80
N PRO A 229 16.16 -15.62 -14.55
CA PRO A 229 17.30 -16.06 -13.75
C PRO A 229 18.64 -15.59 -14.32
N GLY A 230 19.46 -14.94 -13.49
CA GLY A 230 20.77 -14.39 -13.88
C GLY A 230 20.71 -13.01 -14.55
N GLU A 231 19.55 -12.36 -14.56
CA GLU A 231 19.41 -10.97 -14.98
C GLU A 231 20.25 -10.03 -14.10
N LYS A 232 20.82 -9.00 -14.72
CA LYS A 232 21.69 -8.02 -14.04
C LYS A 232 21.18 -6.59 -14.13
N THR A 233 20.09 -6.35 -14.85
CA THR A 233 19.48 -5.01 -14.98
C THR A 233 19.16 -4.41 -13.61
N GLY A 234 19.81 -3.30 -13.28
CA GLY A 234 19.55 -2.53 -12.07
C GLY A 234 19.29 -1.06 -12.39
N GLY A 235 19.15 -0.25 -11.36
CA GLY A 235 19.06 1.21 -11.48
C GLY A 235 17.92 1.70 -12.37
N GLU A 236 18.18 2.77 -13.11
CA GLU A 236 17.21 3.47 -13.97
C GLU A 236 16.49 2.58 -14.99
N THR A 237 17.08 1.46 -15.40
CA THR A 237 16.43 0.50 -16.33
C THR A 237 15.44 -0.40 -15.59
N LEU A 238 15.67 -0.70 -14.30
CA LEU A 238 14.82 -1.53 -13.47
C LEU A 238 13.65 -0.74 -12.86
N THR A 239 13.89 0.52 -12.45
CA THR A 239 12.91 1.37 -11.74
C THR A 239 11.52 1.38 -12.38
N PRO A 240 11.35 1.63 -13.69
CA PRO A 240 10.02 1.81 -14.27
C PRO A 240 9.16 0.52 -14.22
N TYR A 241 9.81 -0.64 -14.26
CA TYR A 241 9.13 -1.94 -14.09
C TYR A 241 8.65 -2.14 -12.65
N LEU A 242 9.46 -1.75 -11.67
CA LEU A 242 9.10 -1.84 -10.26
C LEU A 242 7.97 -0.87 -9.92
N GLU A 243 8.00 0.36 -10.44
CA GLU A 243 6.92 1.33 -10.31
C GLU A 243 5.60 0.80 -10.89
N ALA A 244 5.64 0.21 -12.09
CA ALA A 244 4.48 -0.40 -12.71
C ALA A 244 3.89 -1.55 -11.85
N LEU A 245 4.74 -2.41 -11.28
CA LEU A 245 4.29 -3.48 -10.39
C LEU A 245 3.75 -2.94 -9.05
N ALA A 246 4.39 -1.93 -8.47
CA ALA A 246 3.93 -1.31 -7.22
C ALA A 246 2.53 -0.72 -7.35
N ALA A 247 2.17 -0.22 -8.54
CA ALA A 247 0.84 0.30 -8.84
C ALA A 247 -0.24 -0.77 -9.07
N ASP A 248 0.15 -2.04 -9.31
CA ASP A 248 -0.76 -3.18 -9.45
C ASP A 248 -0.32 -4.34 -8.52
N PRO A 249 -0.81 -4.36 -7.26
CA PRO A 249 -0.50 -5.41 -6.29
C PRO A 249 -0.71 -6.84 -6.79
N ALA A 250 -1.73 -7.07 -7.62
CA ALA A 250 -1.99 -8.39 -8.20
C ALA A 250 -0.93 -8.76 -9.24
N ALA A 251 -0.47 -7.79 -10.05
CA ALA A 251 0.59 -8.01 -11.03
C ALA A 251 1.93 -8.23 -10.33
N ALA A 252 2.21 -7.51 -9.23
CA ALA A 252 3.40 -7.73 -8.42
C ALA A 252 3.48 -9.17 -7.91
N ARG A 253 2.41 -9.68 -7.28
CA ARG A 253 2.33 -11.07 -6.81
C ARG A 253 2.53 -12.06 -7.95
N LEU A 254 1.91 -11.81 -9.10
CA LEU A 254 1.99 -12.70 -10.27
C LEU A 254 3.37 -12.67 -10.94
N ALA A 255 4.00 -11.52 -11.09
CA ALA A 255 5.34 -11.40 -11.70
C ALA A 255 6.38 -12.14 -10.86
N ILE A 256 6.35 -11.95 -9.54
CA ILE A 256 7.24 -12.64 -8.60
C ILE A 256 6.96 -14.15 -8.61
N ALA A 257 5.69 -14.54 -8.72
CA ALA A 257 5.31 -15.95 -8.84
C ALA A 257 5.88 -16.63 -10.09
N LEU A 258 5.86 -15.94 -11.23
CA LEU A 258 6.44 -16.46 -12.46
C LEU A 258 7.96 -16.64 -12.34
N ALA A 259 8.63 -15.75 -11.60
CA ALA A 259 10.08 -15.76 -11.39
C ALA A 259 10.59 -16.76 -10.35
N THR A 260 9.73 -17.34 -9.50
CA THR A 260 10.15 -18.13 -8.31
C THR A 260 9.57 -19.55 -8.28
N ARG A 261 10.27 -20.48 -7.60
CA ARG A 261 9.83 -21.90 -7.47
C ARG A 261 8.74 -22.12 -6.43
N ASN A 262 8.81 -21.43 -5.30
CA ASN A 262 7.92 -21.60 -4.16
C ASN A 262 6.94 -20.43 -4.04
N SER A 263 6.38 -20.01 -5.16
CA SER A 263 5.44 -18.88 -5.19
C SER A 263 4.26 -19.10 -4.24
N PRO A 264 3.78 -18.04 -3.57
CA PRO A 264 2.54 -18.08 -2.80
C PRO A 264 1.28 -18.25 -3.66
N LEU A 265 1.37 -18.22 -5.00
CA LEU A 265 0.24 -18.51 -5.87
C LEU A 265 -0.06 -20.02 -5.95
N PRO A 266 -1.34 -20.43 -6.03
CA PRO A 266 -1.71 -21.81 -6.32
C PRO A 266 -1.02 -22.34 -7.58
N ARG A 267 -0.45 -23.55 -7.50
CA ARG A 267 0.35 -24.17 -8.59
C ARG A 267 -0.34 -24.16 -9.95
N ASP A 268 -1.67 -24.23 -9.99
CA ASP A 268 -2.46 -24.29 -11.22
C ASP A 268 -2.52 -22.95 -12.00
N ALA A 269 -2.41 -21.82 -11.31
CA ALA A 269 -2.40 -20.49 -11.94
C ALA A 269 -1.05 -20.21 -12.61
N ALA A 270 0.05 -20.54 -11.93
CA ALA A 270 1.40 -20.44 -12.50
C ALA A 270 1.63 -21.48 -13.62
N ALA A 271 1.11 -22.71 -13.48
CA ALA A 271 1.29 -23.76 -14.47
C ALA A 271 0.64 -23.45 -15.82
N ARG A 272 -0.49 -22.74 -15.87
CA ARG A 272 -1.14 -22.32 -17.13
C ARG A 272 -0.36 -21.26 -17.90
N LEU A 273 0.46 -20.46 -17.21
CA LEU A 273 1.31 -19.41 -17.80
C LEU A 273 2.71 -19.92 -18.15
N LEU A 274 3.19 -20.96 -17.46
CA LEU A 274 4.55 -21.52 -17.62
C LEU A 274 4.66 -22.63 -18.69
N THR A 275 3.57 -23.04 -19.35
CA THR A 275 3.60 -23.95 -20.50
C THR A 275 4.08 -23.25 -21.78
N ARG A 276 5.33 -22.78 -21.79
CA ARG A 276 6.05 -22.39 -23.01
C ARG A 276 6.87 -23.59 -23.51
N PRO A 277 6.78 -23.98 -24.79
CA PRO A 277 7.68 -24.99 -25.35
C PRO A 277 9.11 -24.41 -25.39
N GLY A 278 10.08 -25.05 -24.71
CA GLY A 278 11.50 -24.67 -24.78
C GLY A 278 12.24 -24.49 -23.45
N LEU A 279 11.54 -24.49 -22.31
CA LEU A 279 12.20 -24.58 -21.00
C LEU A 279 12.62 -26.05 -20.75
N GLY A 280 13.93 -26.32 -20.88
CA GLY A 280 14.52 -27.64 -20.68
C GLY A 280 14.22 -28.26 -19.30
N SER A 281 14.52 -29.56 -19.16
CA SER A 281 14.03 -30.46 -18.09
C SER A 281 14.45 -30.18 -16.63
N ARG A 282 14.88 -28.95 -16.28
CA ARG A 282 15.16 -28.55 -14.89
C ARG A 282 14.68 -27.12 -14.63
N ASP A 283 13.77 -26.95 -13.68
CA ASP A 283 13.32 -25.64 -13.19
C ASP A 283 14.50 -24.89 -12.52
N ARG A 284 15.02 -23.88 -13.23
CA ARG A 284 16.16 -23.05 -12.81
C ARG A 284 15.77 -21.81 -12.01
N ARG A 285 14.48 -21.58 -11.75
CA ARG A 285 14.04 -20.42 -10.97
C ARG A 285 14.60 -20.47 -9.54
N PRO A 286 14.96 -19.34 -8.93
CA PRO A 286 15.34 -19.30 -7.51
C PRO A 286 14.13 -19.58 -6.58
N ASP A 287 14.38 -19.87 -5.31
CA ASP A 287 13.34 -19.70 -4.28
C ASP A 287 13.06 -18.21 -4.04
N LEU A 288 11.96 -17.90 -3.35
CA LEU A 288 11.49 -16.52 -3.17
C LEU A 288 12.51 -15.65 -2.43
N VAL A 289 13.14 -16.14 -1.35
CA VAL A 289 14.08 -15.34 -0.57
C VAL A 289 15.34 -15.06 -1.38
N THR A 290 15.86 -16.05 -2.10
CA THR A 290 16.99 -15.86 -3.01
C THR A 290 16.68 -14.86 -4.12
N PHE A 291 15.47 -14.91 -4.69
CA PHE A 291 15.02 -13.93 -5.68
C PHE A 291 14.95 -12.51 -5.13
N LEU A 292 14.34 -12.33 -3.95
CA LEU A 292 14.20 -11.02 -3.32
C LEU A 292 15.57 -10.43 -2.94
N ARG A 293 16.55 -11.26 -2.58
CA ARG A 293 17.92 -10.81 -2.31
C ARG A 293 18.58 -10.25 -3.57
N ASP A 294 18.53 -11.00 -4.66
CA ASP A 294 19.08 -10.56 -5.96
C ASP A 294 18.40 -9.27 -6.44
N LEU A 295 17.08 -9.18 -6.28
CA LEU A 295 16.34 -7.99 -6.66
C LEU A 295 16.67 -6.78 -5.76
N ASN A 296 16.83 -6.98 -4.45
CA ASN A 296 17.30 -5.95 -3.53
C ASN A 296 18.68 -5.42 -3.94
N ASP A 297 19.63 -6.31 -4.24
CA ASP A 297 21.00 -5.93 -4.61
C ASP A 297 21.03 -5.12 -5.92
N ARG A 298 20.15 -5.47 -6.87
CA ARG A 298 19.99 -4.74 -8.15
C ARG A 298 19.29 -3.39 -8.00
N ALA A 299 18.36 -3.28 -7.05
CA ALA A 299 17.61 -2.06 -6.77
C ALA A 299 18.37 -1.08 -5.85
N ALA A 300 19.27 -1.58 -4.99
CA ALA A 300 20.00 -0.77 -4.01
C ALA A 300 21.11 0.12 -4.61
N VAL A 301 21.21 0.22 -5.95
CA VAL A 301 22.21 1.04 -6.64
C VAL A 301 21.90 2.54 -6.60
N ASP A 302 20.63 2.91 -6.43
CA ASP A 302 20.18 4.29 -6.25
C ASP A 302 18.90 4.35 -5.40
N ALA A 303 18.59 5.54 -4.87
CA ALA A 303 17.47 5.74 -3.95
C ALA A 303 16.09 5.50 -4.61
N THR A 304 15.93 5.87 -5.88
CA THR A 304 14.66 5.74 -6.61
C THR A 304 14.33 4.27 -6.89
N SER A 305 15.33 3.50 -7.33
CA SER A 305 15.21 2.06 -7.52
C SER A 305 14.92 1.32 -6.22
N ALA A 306 15.56 1.73 -5.13
CA ALA A 306 15.34 1.17 -3.79
C ALA A 306 13.92 1.46 -3.26
N ASP A 307 13.42 2.68 -3.45
CA ASP A 307 12.03 3.06 -3.11
C ASP A 307 11.04 2.20 -3.91
N ALA A 308 11.20 2.13 -5.24
CA ALA A 308 10.34 1.35 -6.12
C ALA A 308 10.34 -0.15 -5.74
N PHE A 309 11.49 -0.71 -5.38
CA PHE A 309 11.57 -2.09 -4.87
C PHE A 309 10.80 -2.27 -3.55
N GLY A 310 10.95 -1.34 -2.60
CA GLY A 310 10.19 -1.37 -1.36
C GLY A 310 8.68 -1.32 -1.61
N ARG A 311 8.21 -0.45 -2.50
CA ARG A 311 6.80 -0.40 -2.89
C ARG A 311 6.29 -1.70 -3.49
N VAL A 312 7.11 -2.40 -4.28
CA VAL A 312 6.75 -3.73 -4.80
C VAL A 312 6.59 -4.76 -3.67
N LEU A 313 7.46 -4.74 -2.65
CA LEU A 313 7.30 -5.60 -1.48
C LEU A 313 6.00 -5.31 -0.74
N ALA A 314 5.71 -4.03 -0.47
CA ALA A 314 4.48 -3.59 0.20
C ALA A 314 3.24 -3.97 -0.61
N ALA A 315 3.20 -3.66 -1.90
CA ALA A 315 2.10 -4.03 -2.80
C ALA A 315 1.88 -5.55 -2.85
N ALA A 316 2.94 -6.34 -3.07
CA ALA A 316 2.83 -7.80 -3.14
C ALA A 316 2.37 -8.42 -1.81
N SER A 317 2.71 -7.80 -0.68
CA SER A 317 2.26 -8.23 0.66
C SER A 317 0.80 -7.90 0.97
N GLY A 318 0.12 -7.09 0.14
CA GLY A 318 -1.26 -6.65 0.43
C GLY A 318 -1.37 -5.34 1.21
N ALA A 319 -0.26 -4.68 1.54
CA ALA A 319 -0.27 -3.48 2.38
C ALA A 319 -1.06 -2.29 1.79
N TYR A 320 -1.25 -2.26 0.46
CA TYR A 320 -1.95 -1.17 -0.23
C TYR A 320 -3.40 -1.49 -0.63
N ASP A 321 -3.77 -2.76 -0.76
CA ASP A 321 -5.07 -3.20 -1.29
C ASP A 321 -5.89 -4.08 -0.34
N GLU A 322 -5.28 -4.55 0.75
CA GLU A 322 -5.92 -5.42 1.74
C GLU A 322 -5.92 -4.78 3.14
N ARG A 323 -6.64 -5.38 4.09
CA ARG A 323 -6.80 -4.84 5.46
C ARG A 323 -6.22 -5.79 6.48
N ASP A 324 -5.64 -5.22 7.54
CA ASP A 324 -5.19 -5.95 8.74
C ASP A 324 -6.26 -6.93 9.25
N GLY A 325 -5.84 -8.16 9.54
CA GLY A 325 -6.70 -9.27 9.96
C GLY A 325 -7.63 -9.84 8.87
N ALA A 326 -7.53 -9.37 7.62
CA ALA A 326 -8.36 -9.80 6.49
C ALA A 326 -7.58 -9.98 5.18
N HIS A 327 -6.28 -10.26 5.25
CA HIS A 327 -5.44 -10.52 4.09
C HIS A 327 -5.81 -11.83 3.37
N SER A 328 -5.62 -11.86 2.06
CA SER A 328 -5.72 -13.07 1.25
C SER A 328 -4.58 -14.04 1.58
N ASP A 329 -4.81 -15.35 1.40
CA ASP A 329 -3.77 -16.38 1.64
C ASP A 329 -2.51 -16.12 0.81
N VAL A 330 -2.66 -15.59 -0.41
CA VAL A 330 -1.52 -15.26 -1.29
C VAL A 330 -0.69 -14.11 -0.72
N ALA A 331 -1.34 -12.99 -0.36
CA ALA A 331 -0.68 -11.83 0.21
C ALA A 331 -0.01 -12.16 1.55
N ALA A 332 -0.72 -12.87 2.42
CA ALA A 332 -0.21 -13.29 3.73
C ALA A 332 0.99 -14.25 3.61
N ARG A 333 1.00 -15.19 2.67
CA ARG A 333 2.17 -16.06 2.43
C ARG A 333 3.38 -15.27 1.94
N PHE A 334 3.14 -14.28 1.07
CA PHE A 334 4.21 -13.39 0.61
C PHE A 334 4.78 -12.59 1.78
N ALA A 335 3.92 -11.94 2.57
CA ALA A 335 4.31 -11.18 3.75
C ALA A 335 5.09 -12.05 4.75
N PHE A 336 4.60 -13.25 5.06
CA PHE A 336 5.30 -14.21 5.92
C PHE A 336 6.71 -14.52 5.43
N ALA A 337 6.89 -14.75 4.13
CA ALA A 337 8.20 -15.04 3.55
C ALA A 337 9.14 -13.81 3.56
N VAL A 338 8.60 -12.61 3.39
CA VAL A 338 9.37 -11.36 3.56
C VAL A 338 9.82 -11.23 5.01
N VAL A 339 8.88 -11.22 5.96
CA VAL A 339 9.14 -11.00 7.39
C VAL A 339 10.16 -12.00 7.94
N THR A 340 10.03 -13.29 7.61
CA THR A 340 10.90 -14.35 8.13
C THR A 340 12.18 -14.58 7.31
N GLY A 341 12.20 -14.15 6.04
CA GLY A 341 13.26 -14.47 5.10
C GLY A 341 14.26 -13.34 4.83
N THR A 342 13.87 -12.08 5.08
CA THR A 342 14.68 -10.92 4.68
C THR A 342 15.41 -10.22 5.83
N SER A 343 15.32 -10.72 7.05
CA SER A 343 15.91 -10.05 8.21
C SER A 343 17.45 -9.89 8.17
N GLY A 344 18.13 -10.69 7.36
CA GLY A 344 19.57 -10.58 7.13
C GLY A 344 19.96 -9.66 5.97
N PHE A 345 18.99 -9.02 5.31
CA PHE A 345 19.25 -8.20 4.13
C PHE A 345 19.72 -6.82 4.56
N ARG A 346 20.53 -6.19 3.72
CA ARG A 346 20.91 -4.78 3.88
C ARG A 346 20.01 -3.95 2.98
N PHE A 347 18.93 -3.43 3.56
CA PHE A 347 18.01 -2.55 2.86
C PHE A 347 18.53 -1.11 2.85
N ALA A 348 18.47 -0.49 1.67
CA ALA A 348 18.68 0.94 1.52
C ALA A 348 17.55 1.71 2.23
N PRO A 349 17.81 2.92 2.77
CA PRO A 349 16.82 3.66 3.56
C PRO A 349 15.44 3.80 2.90
N PRO A 350 15.31 4.14 1.60
CA PRO A 350 13.97 4.25 0.98
C PRO A 350 13.16 2.95 0.98
N THR A 351 13.81 1.79 1.00
CA THR A 351 13.11 0.49 1.09
C THR A 351 12.55 0.26 2.49
N ARG A 352 13.16 0.81 3.54
CA ARG A 352 12.82 0.53 4.95
C ARG A 352 11.45 1.08 5.33
N VAL A 353 11.09 2.27 4.83
CA VAL A 353 9.74 2.85 4.95
C VAL A 353 8.67 1.83 4.54
N HIS A 354 8.89 1.15 3.42
CA HIS A 354 7.95 0.16 2.89
C HIS A 354 7.93 -1.16 3.67
N LEU A 355 9.01 -1.49 4.40
CA LEU A 355 8.99 -2.62 5.35
C LEU A 355 8.15 -2.27 6.58
N ALA A 356 8.16 -1.02 7.02
CA ALA A 356 7.26 -0.54 8.07
C ALA A 356 5.80 -0.52 7.62
N GLU A 357 5.51 -0.21 6.34
CA GLU A 357 4.15 -0.35 5.79
C GLU A 357 3.67 -1.80 5.83
N ILE A 358 4.53 -2.78 5.52
CA ILE A 358 4.21 -4.20 5.69
C ILE A 358 3.95 -4.51 7.17
N ALA A 359 4.82 -4.06 8.08
CA ALA A 359 4.65 -4.30 9.51
C ALA A 359 3.34 -3.69 10.05
N GLY A 360 2.97 -2.49 9.60
CA GLY A 360 1.75 -1.79 9.98
C GLY A 360 0.49 -2.46 9.40
N ALA A 361 0.55 -2.93 8.15
CA ALA A 361 -0.54 -3.72 7.56
C ALA A 361 -0.76 -5.04 8.31
N TYR A 362 0.31 -5.69 8.77
CA TYR A 362 0.30 -6.93 9.55
C TYR A 362 0.47 -6.68 11.06
N ALA A 363 -0.08 -5.58 11.57
CA ALA A 363 0.00 -5.22 12.98
C ALA A 363 -0.57 -6.32 13.90
N THR A 364 -1.59 -7.05 13.43
CA THR A 364 -2.13 -8.23 14.11
C THR A 364 -1.05 -9.30 14.35
N GLU A 365 -0.29 -9.67 13.31
CA GLU A 365 0.75 -10.68 13.37
C GLU A 365 1.99 -10.19 14.15
N MET A 366 2.33 -8.90 14.05
CA MET A 366 3.39 -8.29 14.87
C MET A 366 3.03 -8.30 16.35
N THR A 367 1.76 -8.03 16.68
CA THR A 367 1.24 -8.07 18.05
C THR A 367 1.30 -9.48 18.63
N GLU A 368 0.87 -10.48 17.87
CA GLU A 368 0.95 -11.87 18.28
C GLU A 368 2.39 -12.36 18.42
N GLY A 369 3.27 -12.02 17.48
CA GLY A 369 4.67 -12.43 17.52
C GLY A 369 5.45 -11.84 18.70
N ALA A 370 5.13 -10.60 19.10
CA ALA A 370 5.71 -9.98 20.29
C ALA A 370 5.02 -10.40 21.61
N ASN A 371 3.91 -11.16 21.56
CA ASN A 371 3.12 -11.46 22.76
C ASN A 371 3.80 -12.48 23.68
N LEU A 372 4.62 -11.99 24.61
CA LEU A 372 5.30 -12.79 25.63
C LEU A 372 4.34 -13.36 26.71
N GLY A 373 3.05 -13.05 26.64
CA GLY A 373 2.00 -13.61 27.52
C GLY A 373 1.33 -14.86 26.96
N ASP A 374 1.65 -15.24 25.72
CA ASP A 374 1.04 -16.36 25.01
C ASP A 374 2.00 -17.57 24.97
N SER A 375 1.44 -18.79 24.95
CA SER A 375 2.17 -20.03 24.67
C SER A 375 2.80 -20.05 23.26
N ASN A 376 2.20 -19.31 22.31
CA ASN A 376 2.69 -19.14 20.94
C ASN A 376 4.13 -18.62 20.87
N GLN A 377 4.59 -17.88 21.88
CA GLN A 377 5.95 -17.33 21.94
C GLN A 377 7.07 -18.40 21.93
N LEU A 378 6.75 -19.65 22.31
CA LEU A 378 7.70 -20.75 22.39
C LEU A 378 7.83 -21.54 21.07
N LEU A 379 6.96 -21.25 20.11
CA LEU A 379 6.84 -21.99 18.88
C LEU A 379 7.58 -21.23 17.74
N PRO A 380 8.15 -21.93 16.74
CA PRO A 380 8.84 -21.30 15.61
C PRO A 380 7.86 -20.64 14.64
N SER A 381 8.23 -19.60 13.89
CA SER A 381 7.34 -18.96 12.90
C SER A 381 6.72 -19.99 11.95
N ALA A 382 5.42 -19.89 11.70
CA ALA A 382 4.69 -20.82 10.85
C ALA A 382 3.50 -20.14 10.17
N PHE A 383 3.30 -20.44 8.89
CA PHE A 383 2.14 -19.97 8.15
C PHE A 383 0.88 -20.79 8.49
N GLY A 384 -0.25 -20.11 8.66
CA GLY A 384 -1.54 -20.72 8.99
C GLY A 384 -2.24 -19.98 10.14
N PRO A 385 -3.56 -20.16 10.28
CA PRO A 385 -4.35 -19.44 11.28
C PRO A 385 -3.81 -19.71 12.70
N VAL A 386 -3.80 -18.67 13.52
CA VAL A 386 -3.32 -18.74 14.91
C VAL A 386 -4.47 -18.42 15.85
N GLU A 387 -4.63 -19.25 16.89
CA GLU A 387 -5.51 -18.91 18.00
C GLU A 387 -4.78 -17.90 18.89
N SER A 388 -5.33 -16.69 18.97
CA SER A 388 -4.79 -15.59 19.78
C SER A 388 -5.50 -15.54 21.14
N ARG A 389 -4.72 -15.27 22.19
CA ARG A 389 -5.26 -14.94 23.50
C ARG A 389 -5.97 -13.57 23.55
N VAL A 390 -5.64 -12.66 22.64
CA VAL A 390 -6.21 -11.31 22.58
C VAL A 390 -7.45 -11.31 21.67
N PRO A 391 -8.66 -11.13 22.21
CA PRO A 391 -9.87 -11.18 21.39
C PRO A 391 -9.89 -10.07 20.32
N GLY A 392 -10.21 -10.46 19.08
CA GLY A 392 -10.26 -9.55 17.93
C GLY A 392 -8.99 -9.50 17.08
N LEU A 393 -7.92 -10.17 17.51
CA LEU A 393 -6.80 -10.52 16.64
C LEU A 393 -7.16 -11.73 15.80
N SER A 394 -6.91 -11.62 14.48
CA SER A 394 -7.16 -12.67 13.49
C SER A 394 -5.91 -12.87 12.61
N PRO A 395 -4.79 -13.31 13.19
CA PRO A 395 -3.53 -13.50 12.47
C PRO A 395 -3.63 -14.58 11.39
N ALA A 396 -3.11 -14.27 10.21
CA ALA A 396 -3.00 -15.22 9.10
C ALA A 396 -1.80 -16.18 9.26
N PHE A 397 -0.82 -15.80 10.08
CA PHE A 397 0.36 -16.60 10.39
C PHE A 397 0.92 -16.28 11.78
N ARG A 398 1.71 -17.20 12.32
CA ARG A 398 2.42 -17.02 13.58
C ARG A 398 3.86 -16.58 13.33
N LEU A 399 4.29 -15.54 14.03
CA LEU A 399 5.68 -15.15 14.13
C LEU A 399 6.26 -15.61 15.47
N SER A 400 7.52 -16.04 15.46
CA SER A 400 8.30 -16.18 16.68
C SER A 400 8.74 -14.80 17.18
N PRO A 401 8.95 -14.62 18.49
CA PRO A 401 9.47 -13.35 18.99
C PRO A 401 10.80 -12.94 18.32
N GLU A 402 11.68 -13.91 18.04
CA GLU A 402 12.95 -13.63 17.37
C GLU A 402 12.74 -13.08 15.95
N ASP A 403 11.86 -13.67 15.15
CA ASP A 403 11.60 -13.20 13.79
C ASP A 403 10.85 -11.86 13.78
N THR A 404 9.91 -11.65 14.71
CA THR A 404 9.26 -10.35 14.91
C THR A 404 10.31 -9.27 15.20
N PHE A 405 11.18 -9.52 16.18
CA PHE A 405 12.24 -8.56 16.54
C PHE A 405 13.18 -8.26 15.37
N ARG A 406 13.66 -9.31 14.70
CA ARG A 406 14.56 -9.20 13.55
C ARG A 406 13.94 -8.45 12.36
N PHE A 407 12.62 -8.53 12.19
CA PHE A 407 11.94 -7.75 11.16
C PHE A 407 11.78 -6.28 11.56
N LEU A 408 11.39 -5.99 12.81
CA LEU A 408 11.31 -4.59 13.31
C LEU A 408 12.67 -3.87 13.20
N LEU A 409 13.77 -4.59 13.44
CA LEU A 409 15.16 -4.13 13.24
C LEU A 409 15.45 -3.55 11.86
N THR A 410 14.68 -3.92 10.82
CA THR A 410 14.92 -3.48 9.45
C THR A 410 14.54 -2.02 9.20
N PHE A 411 13.68 -1.43 10.05
CA PHE A 411 13.17 -0.06 9.88
C PHE A 411 13.10 0.76 11.18
N ALA A 412 13.14 0.14 12.37
CA ALA A 412 12.99 0.85 13.64
C ALA A 412 14.11 1.85 13.98
N GLY A 413 15.19 1.89 13.19
CA GLY A 413 16.35 2.74 13.42
C GLY A 413 16.18 4.21 13.08
N ASP A 414 15.17 4.55 12.27
CA ASP A 414 14.87 5.91 11.84
C ASP A 414 13.37 6.18 12.03
N GLU A 415 13.02 7.38 12.46
CA GLU A 415 11.63 7.75 12.69
C GLU A 415 10.83 7.84 11.39
N SER A 416 11.40 8.46 10.36
CA SER A 416 10.73 8.59 9.07
C SER A 416 10.41 7.22 8.45
N ASP A 417 11.26 6.22 8.72
CA ASP A 417 11.04 4.84 8.33
C ASP A 417 9.94 4.16 9.15
N ARG A 418 9.83 4.42 10.47
CA ARG A 418 8.88 3.70 11.36
C ARG A 418 7.45 4.24 11.34
N ARG A 419 7.21 5.48 10.87
CA ARG A 419 5.88 6.12 10.88
C ARG A 419 4.73 5.25 10.34
N PRO A 420 4.86 4.52 9.21
CA PRO A 420 3.80 3.65 8.73
C PRO A 420 3.44 2.51 9.70
N PHE A 421 4.43 1.98 10.42
CA PHE A 421 4.20 0.96 11.44
C PHE A 421 3.45 1.55 12.64
N ASP A 422 3.88 2.72 13.12
CA ASP A 422 3.23 3.43 14.24
C ASP A 422 1.76 3.73 13.93
N GLN A 423 1.46 4.15 12.69
CA GLN A 423 0.09 4.33 12.23
C GLN A 423 -0.73 3.03 12.29
N GLY A 424 -0.19 1.93 11.75
CA GLY A 424 -0.86 0.62 11.77
C GLY A 424 -1.14 0.10 13.18
N MET A 425 -0.18 0.27 14.10
CA MET A 425 -0.34 -0.10 15.51
C MET A 425 -1.39 0.76 16.23
N GLY A 426 -1.46 2.05 15.93
CA GLY A 426 -2.50 2.93 16.46
C GLY A 426 -3.90 2.55 15.98
N ASP A 427 -4.05 2.31 14.68
CA ASP A 427 -5.32 1.86 14.08
C ASP A 427 -5.76 0.50 14.67
N LEU A 428 -4.82 -0.43 14.87
CA LEU A 428 -5.05 -1.69 15.56
C LEU A 428 -5.53 -1.48 17.00
N ALA A 429 -4.82 -0.67 17.78
CA ALA A 429 -5.15 -0.41 19.18
C ALA A 429 -6.56 0.16 19.32
N LYS A 430 -6.91 1.17 18.50
CA LYS A 430 -8.26 1.75 18.46
C LYS A 430 -9.32 0.70 18.12
N ARG A 431 -9.06 -0.14 17.11
CA ARG A 431 -9.97 -1.23 16.69
C ARG A 431 -10.19 -2.23 17.83
N LEU A 432 -9.12 -2.71 18.45
CA LEU A 432 -9.21 -3.74 19.49
C LEU A 432 -9.82 -3.23 20.79
N VAL A 433 -9.57 -1.97 21.19
CA VAL A 433 -10.27 -1.37 22.32
C VAL A 433 -11.78 -1.29 22.04
N GLY A 434 -12.17 -0.84 20.84
CA GLY A 434 -13.58 -0.83 20.42
C GLY A 434 -14.26 -2.21 20.43
N VAL A 435 -13.52 -3.27 20.09
CA VAL A 435 -14.00 -4.66 20.15
C VAL A 435 -14.14 -5.16 21.60
N ASN A 436 -13.23 -4.76 22.50
CA ASN A 436 -13.12 -5.35 23.83
C ASN A 436 -13.88 -4.59 24.93
N VAL A 437 -14.14 -3.29 24.78
CA VAL A 437 -14.86 -2.49 25.79
C VAL A 437 -16.32 -2.95 25.99
N PRO A 438 -17.16 -3.15 24.96
CA PRO A 438 -18.56 -3.55 25.19
C PRO A 438 -18.71 -4.91 25.90
N PRO A 439 -17.97 -5.98 25.52
CA PRO A 439 -17.98 -7.24 26.26
C PRO A 439 -17.47 -7.11 27.70
N MET A 440 -16.43 -6.29 27.92
CA MET A 440 -15.88 -6.02 29.25
C MET A 440 -16.93 -5.39 30.17
N LEU A 441 -17.64 -4.36 29.69
CA LEU A 441 -18.72 -3.71 30.46
C LEU A 441 -19.87 -4.68 30.80
N LYS A 442 -20.20 -5.58 29.87
CA LYS A 442 -21.25 -6.59 30.09
C LYS A 442 -20.86 -7.64 31.14
N ALA A 443 -19.59 -8.04 31.16
CA ALA A 443 -19.08 -9.07 32.06
C ALA A 443 -18.51 -8.52 33.38
N ALA A 444 -18.27 -7.21 33.46
CA ALA A 444 -17.51 -6.54 34.53
C ALA A 444 -16.13 -7.16 34.77
N ASP A 445 -15.47 -7.62 33.69
CA ASP A 445 -14.18 -8.30 33.73
C ASP A 445 -13.13 -7.57 32.86
N PRO A 446 -12.13 -6.92 33.48
CA PRO A 446 -11.10 -6.17 32.76
C PRO A 446 -10.02 -7.06 32.10
N SER A 447 -10.03 -8.39 32.32
CA SER A 447 -9.00 -9.31 31.84
C SER A 447 -8.72 -9.22 30.33
N ARG A 448 -9.74 -8.92 29.53
CA ARG A 448 -9.60 -8.76 28.07
C ARG A 448 -8.80 -7.53 27.68
N LEU A 449 -9.02 -6.42 28.39
CA LEU A 449 -8.25 -5.19 28.17
C LEU A 449 -6.85 -5.33 28.79
N ASP A 450 -6.71 -6.05 29.91
CA ASP A 450 -5.41 -6.41 30.48
C ASP A 450 -4.54 -7.15 29.45
N ASP A 451 -5.05 -8.25 28.89
CA ASP A 451 -4.33 -9.04 27.89
C ASP A 451 -4.01 -8.22 26.62
N LEU A 452 -4.93 -7.34 26.18
CA LEU A 452 -4.69 -6.42 25.07
C LEU A 452 -3.56 -5.43 25.35
N PHE A 453 -3.64 -4.65 26.43
CA PHE A 453 -2.63 -3.64 26.75
C PHE A 453 -1.28 -4.27 27.11
N ALA A 454 -1.29 -5.50 27.64
CA ALA A 454 -0.08 -6.29 27.81
C ALA A 454 0.59 -6.65 26.48
N ALA A 455 -0.20 -7.07 25.49
CA ALA A 455 0.30 -7.41 24.15
C ALA A 455 0.84 -6.17 23.42
N LEU A 456 0.09 -5.06 23.44
CA LEU A 456 0.52 -3.77 22.87
C LEU A 456 1.81 -3.27 23.54
N GLY A 457 1.91 -3.37 24.87
CA GLY A 457 3.13 -3.03 25.60
C GLY A 457 4.31 -3.88 25.13
N ASN A 458 4.12 -5.19 24.93
CA ASN A 458 5.22 -6.04 24.45
C ASN A 458 5.73 -5.62 23.05
N VAL A 459 4.84 -5.31 22.11
CA VAL A 459 5.23 -4.82 20.77
C VAL A 459 6.08 -3.57 20.88
N ARG A 460 5.66 -2.60 21.70
CA ARG A 460 6.43 -1.37 21.88
C ARG A 460 7.82 -1.65 22.46
N GLY A 461 7.92 -2.58 23.41
CA GLY A 461 9.21 -2.99 23.95
C GLY A 461 10.15 -3.56 22.88
N PHE A 462 9.62 -4.36 21.94
CA PHE A 462 10.40 -4.91 20.84
C PHE A 462 10.86 -3.83 19.86
N GLU A 463 9.99 -2.89 19.53
CA GLU A 463 10.32 -1.73 18.68
C GLU A 463 11.45 -0.89 19.30
N LEU A 464 11.35 -0.56 20.59
CA LEU A 464 12.39 0.20 21.30
C LEU A 464 13.73 -0.55 21.34
N ALA A 465 13.70 -1.85 21.60
CA ALA A 465 14.91 -2.66 21.58
C ALA A 465 15.55 -2.71 20.17
N ALA A 466 14.74 -2.73 19.12
CA ALA A 466 15.20 -2.73 17.74
C ALA A 466 15.84 -1.38 17.37
N ALA A 467 15.19 -0.26 17.74
CA ALA A 467 15.72 1.09 17.58
C ALA A 467 17.06 1.27 18.31
N GLU A 468 17.14 0.87 19.59
CA GLU A 468 18.38 0.94 20.37
C GLU A 468 19.52 0.13 19.75
N LYS A 469 19.22 -1.07 19.24
CA LYS A 469 20.22 -1.94 18.61
C LYS A 469 20.74 -1.32 17.31
N HIS A 470 19.89 -0.62 16.57
CA HIS A 470 20.28 0.15 15.40
C HIS A 470 21.21 1.32 15.77
N LEU A 471 20.82 2.13 16.76
CA LEU A 471 21.62 3.27 17.24
C LEU A 471 23.02 2.85 17.73
N LYS A 472 23.09 1.76 18.49
CA LYS A 472 24.38 1.20 18.98
C LYS A 472 25.29 0.70 17.86
N ALA A 473 24.74 0.39 16.68
CA ALA A 473 25.50 -0.13 15.54
C ALA A 473 26.11 0.97 14.64
N LEU A 474 25.67 2.22 14.75
CA LEU A 474 26.25 3.36 14.01
C LEU A 474 27.63 3.70 14.57
N ASP A 475 28.68 3.94 13.80
CA ASP A 475 30.01 4.26 14.39
C ASP A 475 30.16 5.76 14.74
N ASP A 476 29.35 6.64 14.14
CA ASP A 476 29.42 8.09 14.32
C ASP A 476 28.55 8.57 15.49
N VAL A 477 29.18 9.20 16.47
CA VAL A 477 28.51 9.78 17.64
C VAL A 477 27.61 10.95 17.25
N ALA A 478 27.95 11.72 16.20
CA ALA A 478 27.13 12.83 15.73
C ALA A 478 25.86 12.34 15.02
N GLU A 479 25.95 11.26 14.23
CA GLU A 479 24.79 10.63 13.59
C GLU A 479 23.88 9.93 14.62
N ARG A 480 24.48 9.25 15.60
CA ARG A 480 23.74 8.72 16.77
C ARG A 480 23.00 9.82 17.53
N ASN A 481 23.66 10.95 17.77
CA ASN A 481 23.06 12.08 18.49
C ASN A 481 21.99 12.76 17.63
N ALA A 482 22.17 12.89 16.32
CA ALA A 482 21.17 13.47 15.43
C ALA A 482 19.89 12.62 15.37
N ILE A 483 20.00 11.30 15.29
CA ILE A 483 18.83 10.39 15.31
C ILE A 483 18.18 10.37 16.71
N ALA A 484 18.99 10.37 17.78
CA ALA A 484 18.47 10.46 19.14
C ALA A 484 17.78 11.81 19.43
N ASP A 485 18.31 12.91 18.89
CA ASP A 485 17.73 14.25 18.99
C ASP A 485 16.48 14.38 18.11
N ASP A 486 16.40 13.71 16.95
CA ASP A 486 15.21 13.67 16.08
C ASP A 486 14.04 12.96 16.77
N MET A 487 14.31 11.80 17.40
CA MET A 487 13.34 11.10 18.24
C MET A 487 12.86 11.93 19.45
N ALA A 488 13.65 12.90 19.91
CA ALA A 488 13.27 13.87 20.95
C ALA A 488 12.58 15.13 20.37
N TRP A 489 12.89 15.50 19.13
CA TRP A 489 12.37 16.67 18.41
C TRP A 489 10.93 16.48 17.94
N ASP A 490 10.50 15.28 17.55
CA ASP A 490 9.14 15.06 17.07
C ASP A 490 8.06 15.36 18.14
N VAL A 491 8.42 15.16 19.40
CA VAL A 491 7.57 15.54 20.53
C VAL A 491 7.39 17.07 20.65
N SER A 492 8.38 17.85 20.20
CA SER A 492 8.27 19.31 20.11
C SER A 492 7.35 19.76 18.97
N GLN A 493 7.27 19.00 17.86
CA GLN A 493 6.40 19.30 16.72
C GLN A 493 4.91 19.12 17.06
N LEU A 494 4.61 18.20 17.96
CA LEU A 494 3.29 17.97 18.56
C LEU A 494 2.80 19.17 19.39
N VAL A 495 3.71 19.86 20.07
CA VAL A 495 3.46 21.12 20.81
C VAL A 495 3.31 22.31 19.86
N LEU A 496 3.92 22.25 18.68
CA LEU A 496 3.88 23.29 17.63
C LEU A 496 2.69 23.17 16.66
N GLY A 497 1.78 22.20 16.86
CA GLY A 497 0.49 22.16 16.17
C GLY A 497 0.52 21.58 14.76
N LYS A 498 1.54 20.79 14.37
CA LYS A 498 1.47 19.98 13.15
C LYS A 498 0.51 18.79 13.36
N ALA A 499 -0.37 18.56 12.40
CA ALA A 499 -1.34 17.47 12.44
C ALA A 499 -0.69 16.15 11.99
N LEU A 500 -0.32 15.30 12.94
CA LEU A 500 -0.03 13.88 12.67
C LEU A 500 -1.34 13.10 12.42
N PRO A 501 -1.33 12.03 11.62
CA PRO A 501 -2.44 11.08 11.56
C PRO A 501 -2.82 10.57 12.96
N GLN A 502 -4.11 10.38 13.23
CA GLN A 502 -4.60 10.04 14.58
C GLN A 502 -4.04 8.72 15.12
N GLY A 503 -3.77 7.72 14.27
CA GLY A 503 -3.22 6.43 14.67
C GLY A 503 -1.77 6.53 15.14
N GLU A 504 -0.92 7.21 14.36
CA GLU A 504 0.48 7.46 14.71
C GLU A 504 0.62 8.22 16.03
N LEU A 505 -0.19 9.28 16.18
CA LEU A 505 -0.26 10.06 17.42
C LEU A 505 -0.65 9.20 18.62
N LEU A 506 -1.62 8.31 18.44
CA LEU A 506 -2.10 7.42 19.49
C LEU A 506 -1.00 6.44 19.94
N TRP A 507 -0.29 5.82 19.00
CA TRP A 507 0.78 4.87 19.32
C TRP A 507 1.95 5.56 20.03
N LEU A 508 2.34 6.75 19.55
CA LEU A 508 3.38 7.57 20.17
C LEU A 508 3.00 8.00 21.59
N MET A 509 1.76 8.42 21.82
CA MET A 509 1.28 8.83 23.15
C MET A 509 1.18 7.68 24.16
N LEU A 510 0.95 6.43 23.71
CA LEU A 510 1.02 5.26 24.58
C LEU A 510 2.45 5.00 25.06
N ASP A 511 3.44 5.27 24.22
CA ASP A 511 4.85 5.07 24.57
C ASP A 511 5.45 6.20 25.42
N GLN A 512 5.26 7.44 24.97
CA GLN A 512 6.05 8.57 25.42
C GLN A 512 5.28 9.47 26.38
N GLY A 513 5.41 9.14 27.65
CA GLY A 513 5.26 10.14 28.69
C GLY A 513 6.41 11.17 28.70
N ARG A 514 7.65 10.77 28.31
CA ARG A 514 8.91 11.51 28.56
C ARG A 514 9.08 12.81 27.79
N GLY A 515 8.76 12.83 26.50
CA GLY A 515 9.21 13.91 25.62
C GLY A 515 8.39 15.20 25.71
N LEU A 516 7.13 15.12 26.17
CA LEU A 516 6.18 16.24 26.06
C LEU A 516 6.49 17.43 26.97
N LEU A 517 7.37 17.25 27.96
CA LEU A 517 7.61 18.21 29.03
C LEU A 517 9.03 18.78 29.05
N ASN A 518 9.95 18.26 28.23
CA ASN A 518 11.32 18.78 28.14
C ASN A 518 11.41 20.21 27.59
N ASN A 519 10.30 20.78 27.10
CA ASN A 519 10.21 22.18 26.64
C ASN A 519 9.70 23.17 27.72
N ILE A 520 9.47 22.73 28.96
CA ILE A 520 9.04 23.63 30.04
C ILE A 520 10.27 24.17 30.80
N GLY A 521 10.89 25.22 30.23
CA GLY A 521 11.69 26.30 30.87
C GLY A 521 12.88 25.95 31.80
N PRO A 522 14.08 26.52 31.58
CA PRO A 522 15.20 26.36 32.50
C PRO A 522 14.95 27.14 33.80
N GLY A 523 14.68 26.44 34.90
CA GLY A 523 14.58 27.00 36.25
C GLY A 523 15.39 26.17 37.24
N ASP A 524 16.12 26.86 38.13
CA ASP A 524 17.08 26.33 39.11
C ASP A 524 16.44 25.49 40.23
N GLU A 525 15.85 24.34 39.91
CA GLU A 525 15.36 23.37 40.90
C GLU A 525 16.03 21.99 40.75
N THR A 526 16.26 21.37 41.90
CA THR A 526 17.13 20.20 42.09
C THR A 526 16.71 18.97 41.26
N ASN A 527 17.70 18.23 40.76
CA ASN A 527 17.54 17.15 39.77
C ASN A 527 16.58 16.01 40.15
N VAL A 528 16.17 15.85 41.42
CA VAL A 528 15.30 14.75 41.87
C VAL A 528 13.81 15.09 41.79
N GLU A 529 13.41 16.32 42.09
CA GLU A 529 12.02 16.77 41.99
C GLU A 529 11.58 16.83 40.52
N ARG A 530 12.46 17.32 39.64
CA ARG A 530 12.22 17.31 38.18
C ARG A 530 12.06 15.90 37.62
N LEU A 531 12.83 14.92 38.11
CA LEU A 531 12.70 13.52 37.69
C LEU A 531 11.39 12.90 38.17
N ARG A 532 10.93 13.22 39.38
CA ARG A 532 9.63 12.76 39.90
C ARG A 532 8.45 13.43 39.19
N ASP A 533 8.55 14.72 38.91
CA ASP A 533 7.51 15.47 38.20
C ASP A 533 7.43 15.05 36.74
N SER A 534 8.56 14.71 36.10
CA SER A 534 8.60 14.01 34.81
C SER A 534 7.85 12.69 34.93
N ASP A 535 8.34 11.74 35.74
CA ASP A 535 7.77 10.39 35.88
C ASP A 535 6.25 10.38 36.18
N ASN A 536 5.79 11.29 37.04
CA ASN A 536 4.37 11.46 37.34
C ASN A 536 3.57 11.94 36.12
N ALA A 537 4.08 12.92 35.40
CA ALA A 537 3.41 13.45 34.23
C ALA A 537 3.49 12.50 33.02
N GLU A 538 4.54 11.70 32.93
CA GLU A 538 4.68 10.61 31.96
C GLU A 538 3.57 9.59 32.14
N THR A 539 3.35 9.19 33.38
CA THR A 539 2.31 8.21 33.71
C THR A 539 0.92 8.79 33.52
N LEU A 540 0.72 10.06 33.86
CA LEU A 540 -0.54 10.76 33.65
C LEU A 540 -0.87 10.95 32.16
N GLY A 541 0.13 11.19 31.31
CA GLY A 541 -0.05 11.28 29.85
C GLY A 541 -0.46 9.97 29.22
N ARG A 542 0.10 8.85 29.69
CA ARG A 542 -0.33 7.51 29.25
C ARG A 542 -1.74 7.19 29.73
N GLN A 543 -2.04 7.48 30.99
CA GLN A 543 -3.38 7.32 31.54
C GLN A 543 -4.40 8.17 30.77
N HIS A 544 -4.07 9.41 30.40
CA HIS A 544 -4.87 10.27 29.51
C HIS A 544 -5.14 9.62 28.16
N THR A 545 -4.11 9.06 27.52
CA THR A 545 -4.23 8.39 26.22
C THR A 545 -5.18 7.20 26.31
N VAL A 546 -5.03 6.35 27.32
CA VAL A 546 -5.94 5.24 27.61
C VAL A 546 -7.36 5.74 27.87
N ALA A 547 -7.51 6.82 28.62
CA ALA A 547 -8.81 7.43 28.91
C ALA A 547 -9.52 7.88 27.63
N GLY A 548 -8.80 8.52 26.71
CA GLY A 548 -9.33 8.91 25.39
C GLY A 548 -9.80 7.70 24.57
N LEU A 549 -9.01 6.62 24.56
CA LEU A 549 -9.37 5.36 23.90
C LEU A 549 -10.65 4.74 24.47
N LEU A 550 -10.74 4.65 25.80
CA LEU A 550 -11.89 4.06 26.47
C LEU A 550 -13.15 4.90 26.28
N LEU A 551 -13.07 6.23 26.41
CA LEU A 551 -14.19 7.15 26.14
C LEU A 551 -14.67 7.02 24.69
N GLY A 552 -13.75 7.01 23.72
CA GLY A 552 -14.08 6.83 22.30
C GLY A 552 -14.74 5.48 21.99
N ALA A 553 -14.46 4.45 22.78
CA ALA A 553 -15.10 3.15 22.71
C ALA A 553 -16.39 3.03 23.54
N GLY A 554 -16.85 4.13 24.17
CA GLY A 554 -18.11 4.18 24.92
C GLY A 554 -18.00 3.70 26.37
N PHE A 555 -16.80 3.63 26.95
CA PHE A 555 -16.66 3.36 28.37
C PHE A 555 -17.20 4.55 29.19
N PRO A 556 -18.10 4.32 30.17
CA PRO A 556 -18.71 5.41 30.92
C PRO A 556 -17.72 6.04 31.91
N ALA A 557 -17.49 7.33 31.78
CA ALA A 557 -16.95 8.16 32.86
C ALA A 557 -18.09 8.56 33.80
N GLY A 558 -17.86 8.47 35.11
CA GLY A 558 -18.81 8.94 36.12
C GLY A 558 -19.00 10.46 36.11
N VAL A 559 -17.95 11.21 35.75
CA VAL A 559 -17.98 12.66 35.51
C VAL A 559 -17.33 12.93 34.16
N SER A 560 -18.10 13.47 33.20
CA SER A 560 -17.57 13.80 31.88
C SER A 560 -16.51 14.93 31.95
N PRO A 561 -15.59 15.03 30.96
CA PRO A 561 -14.63 16.14 30.92
C PRO A 561 -15.32 17.51 30.98
N LYS A 562 -16.44 17.64 30.25
CA LYS A 562 -17.27 18.85 30.22
C LYS A 562 -17.84 19.21 31.59
N ASP A 563 -18.38 18.24 32.31
CA ASP A 563 -19.00 18.48 33.61
C ASP A 563 -17.94 18.83 34.67
N TYR A 564 -16.75 18.24 34.56
CA TYR A 564 -15.64 18.54 35.46
C TYR A 564 -14.99 19.90 35.18
N GLN A 565 -15.11 20.44 33.97
CA GLN A 565 -14.48 21.71 33.57
C GLN A 565 -14.82 22.89 34.50
N ALA A 566 -16.01 22.89 35.11
CA ALA A 566 -16.42 23.92 36.08
C ALA A 566 -15.67 23.84 37.43
N ALA A 567 -15.10 22.67 37.76
CA ALA A 567 -14.29 22.46 38.96
C ALA A 567 -12.79 22.79 38.73
N CYS A 568 -12.37 23.05 37.49
CA CYS A 568 -11.00 23.40 37.17
C CYS A 568 -10.64 24.83 37.62
N PRO A 569 -9.38 25.09 38.01
CA PRO A 569 -8.91 26.45 38.31
C PRO A 569 -9.08 27.43 37.13
N PRO A 570 -9.19 28.75 37.40
CA PRO A 570 -9.23 29.75 36.34
C PRO A 570 -8.03 29.64 35.39
N GLY A 571 -8.27 29.61 34.07
CA GLY A 571 -7.23 29.48 33.05
C GLY A 571 -6.78 28.04 32.75
N VAL A 572 -7.36 27.03 33.41
CA VAL A 572 -7.11 25.60 33.14
C VAL A 572 -8.29 24.99 32.40
N ALA A 573 -8.03 24.36 31.26
CA ALA A 573 -9.04 23.66 30.48
C ALA A 573 -8.63 22.22 30.17
N ILE A 574 -9.41 21.27 30.69
CA ILE A 574 -9.25 19.84 30.39
C ILE A 574 -10.24 19.36 29.32
N ALA A 575 -11.32 20.12 29.07
CA ALA A 575 -12.32 19.83 28.04
C ALA A 575 -12.23 20.81 26.86
N ASP A 576 -12.49 20.33 25.66
CA ASP A 576 -12.62 21.16 24.46
C ASP A 576 -14.02 21.78 24.34
N GLY A 577 -14.25 22.56 23.27
CA GLY A 577 -15.54 23.22 23.02
C GLY A 577 -16.70 22.26 22.74
N GLU A 578 -16.40 21.01 22.40
CA GLU A 578 -17.39 19.95 22.16
C GLU A 578 -17.66 19.12 23.42
N GLY A 579 -16.82 19.28 24.46
CA GLY A 579 -16.91 18.56 25.71
C GLY A 579 -16.06 17.29 25.77
N ASN A 580 -15.19 17.06 24.79
CA ASN A 580 -14.23 15.95 24.80
C ASN A 580 -13.00 16.32 25.63
N LEU A 581 -12.24 15.31 26.06
CA LEU A 581 -10.96 15.53 26.73
C LEU A 581 -9.96 16.18 25.76
N ARG A 582 -9.37 17.32 26.12
CA ARG A 582 -8.37 17.99 25.29
C ARG A 582 -7.12 17.11 25.14
N PRO A 583 -6.36 17.25 24.04
CA PRO A 583 -5.06 16.60 23.91
C PRO A 583 -4.16 16.87 25.12
N PHE A 584 -3.44 15.85 25.62
CA PHE A 584 -2.57 15.98 26.78
C PHE A 584 -1.56 17.15 26.68
N PRO A 585 -0.92 17.43 25.53
CA PRO A 585 -0.01 18.59 25.41
C PRO A 585 -0.71 19.93 25.68
N ALA A 586 -1.97 20.08 25.27
CA ALA A 586 -2.75 21.29 25.51
C ALA A 586 -3.14 21.45 26.98
N ILE A 587 -3.31 20.34 27.71
CA ILE A 587 -3.53 20.36 29.17
C ILE A 587 -2.21 20.69 29.90
N ALA A 588 -1.11 20.08 29.47
CA ALA A 588 0.22 20.29 30.03
C ALA A 588 0.74 21.73 29.84
N GLN A 589 0.30 22.44 28.79
CA GLN A 589 0.59 23.87 28.60
C GLN A 589 0.11 24.77 29.75
N SER A 590 -0.88 24.34 30.53
CA SER A 590 -1.31 25.02 31.77
C SER A 590 -0.41 24.72 32.98
N GLY A 591 0.74 24.07 32.76
CA GLY A 591 1.70 23.68 33.78
C GLY A 591 1.12 22.71 34.82
N ASN A 592 1.68 22.72 36.02
CA ASN A 592 1.27 21.83 37.12
C ASN A 592 -0.20 21.96 37.51
N GLN A 593 -0.84 23.12 37.25
CA GLN A 593 -2.28 23.29 37.51
C GLN A 593 -3.13 22.47 36.54
N GLY A 594 -2.73 22.38 35.27
CA GLY A 594 -3.38 21.53 34.26
C GLY A 594 -3.25 20.05 34.58
N LEU A 595 -2.03 19.60 34.90
CA LEU A 595 -1.76 18.21 35.27
C LEU A 595 -2.51 17.80 36.55
N ARG A 596 -2.54 18.66 37.58
CA ARG A 596 -3.34 18.40 38.78
C ARG A 596 -4.84 18.35 38.50
N ALA A 597 -5.36 19.23 37.63
CA ALA A 597 -6.79 19.20 37.28
C ALA A 597 -7.17 17.89 36.56
N LEU A 598 -6.29 17.39 35.68
CA LEU A 598 -6.48 16.11 35.02
C LEU A 598 -6.41 14.93 35.99
N ASP A 599 -5.45 14.90 36.91
CA ASP A 599 -5.35 13.89 37.96
C ASP A 599 -6.59 13.89 38.88
N GLN A 600 -7.06 15.08 39.28
CA GLN A 600 -8.27 15.21 40.08
C GLN A 600 -9.55 14.81 39.31
N TRP A 601 -9.57 14.95 37.98
CA TRP A 601 -10.64 14.40 37.16
C TRP A 601 -10.64 12.86 37.16
N PHE A 602 -9.46 12.22 37.15
CA PHE A 602 -9.37 10.76 37.33
C PHE A 602 -9.83 10.32 38.72
N ILE A 603 -9.48 11.06 39.78
CA ILE A 603 -9.97 10.83 41.15
C ILE A 603 -11.50 10.97 41.21
N ALA A 604 -12.07 12.00 40.60
CA ALA A 604 -13.52 12.17 40.49
C ALA A 604 -14.21 11.02 39.73
N ASN A 605 -13.46 10.32 38.89
CA ASN A 605 -13.89 9.13 38.15
C ASN A 605 -13.49 7.81 38.83
N GLY A 606 -13.08 7.84 40.10
CA GLY A 606 -12.91 6.65 40.94
C GLY A 606 -11.48 6.12 41.07
N LEU A 607 -10.46 6.85 40.61
CA LEU A 607 -9.06 6.50 40.88
C LEU A 607 -8.79 6.38 42.38
N GLY A 608 -8.22 5.26 42.83
CA GLY A 608 -8.04 4.91 44.25
C GLY A 608 -9.27 4.30 44.94
N GLY A 609 -10.32 4.02 44.16
CA GLY A 609 -11.60 3.48 44.62
C GLY A 609 -11.92 2.08 44.07
N ASP A 610 -13.03 1.96 43.35
CA ASP A 610 -13.47 0.68 42.77
C ASP A 610 -12.59 0.28 41.58
N LYS A 611 -12.21 -1.00 41.51
CA LYS A 611 -11.31 -1.57 40.49
C LYS A 611 -11.87 -1.49 39.07
N ASN A 612 -13.18 -1.35 38.93
CA ASN A 612 -13.87 -1.23 37.66
C ASN A 612 -14.25 0.21 37.31
N SER A 613 -13.90 1.17 38.16
CA SER A 613 -14.15 2.59 37.88
C SER A 613 -13.26 3.09 36.74
N PHE A 614 -13.71 4.12 36.02
CA PHE A 614 -12.99 4.67 34.88
C PHE A 614 -11.58 5.15 35.26
N GLY A 615 -11.45 5.86 36.38
CA GLY A 615 -10.15 6.33 36.88
C GLY A 615 -9.19 5.18 37.19
N GLU A 616 -9.66 4.11 37.84
CA GLU A 616 -8.82 2.97 38.20
C GLU A 616 -8.47 2.09 36.98
N VAL A 617 -9.42 1.83 36.08
CA VAL A 617 -9.19 1.03 34.86
C VAL A 617 -8.20 1.72 33.92
N THR A 618 -8.33 3.04 33.72
CA THR A 618 -7.38 3.80 32.89
C THR A 618 -5.96 3.74 33.45
N ARG A 619 -5.81 3.87 34.77
CA ARG A 619 -4.51 3.75 35.45
C ARG A 619 -3.94 2.35 35.32
N PHE A 620 -4.74 1.34 35.62
CA PHE A 620 -4.34 -0.07 35.55
C PHE A 620 -3.84 -0.46 34.17
N LEU A 621 -4.55 -0.08 33.10
CA LEU A 621 -4.17 -0.41 31.72
C LEU A 621 -2.92 0.36 31.26
N ALA A 622 -2.74 1.62 31.70
CA ALA A 622 -1.53 2.38 31.43
C ALA A 622 -0.30 1.78 32.10
N ASP A 623 -0.40 1.45 33.40
CA ASP A 623 0.68 0.78 34.15
C ASP A 623 0.97 -0.61 33.55
N ARG A 624 -0.06 -1.32 33.09
CA ARG A 624 0.07 -2.63 32.45
C ARG A 624 0.84 -2.56 31.15
N PHE A 625 0.50 -1.61 30.28
CA PHE A 625 1.21 -1.37 29.02
C PHE A 625 2.70 -1.10 29.30
N ASP A 626 2.99 -0.19 30.22
CA ASP A 626 4.37 0.19 30.54
C ASP A 626 5.20 -0.95 31.13
N GLY A 627 4.65 -1.66 32.12
CA GLY A 627 5.34 -2.78 32.74
C GLY A 627 5.67 -3.90 31.74
N ARG A 628 4.83 -4.09 30.72
CA ARG A 628 5.06 -5.07 29.64
C ARG A 628 6.02 -4.56 28.59
N LYS A 629 6.00 -3.26 28.27
CA LYS A 629 7.00 -2.60 27.43
C LYS A 629 8.41 -2.83 27.94
N ASP A 630 8.66 -2.49 29.20
CA ASP A 630 9.97 -2.66 29.85
C ASP A 630 10.44 -4.12 29.87
N ALA A 631 9.53 -5.04 30.20
CA ALA A 631 9.84 -6.47 30.23
C ALA A 631 10.19 -7.01 28.84
N ALA A 632 9.42 -6.61 27.83
CA ALA A 632 9.61 -7.06 26.46
C ALA A 632 10.86 -6.46 25.82
N GLN A 633 11.19 -5.20 26.10
CA GLN A 633 12.43 -4.57 25.64
C GLN A 633 13.67 -5.33 26.14
N ARG A 634 13.71 -5.67 27.44
CA ARG A 634 14.79 -6.49 28.00
C ARG A 634 14.86 -7.88 27.38
N ARG A 635 13.70 -8.47 27.06
CA ARG A 635 13.64 -9.80 26.42
C ARG A 635 14.13 -9.76 24.98
N ALA A 636 13.70 -8.75 24.22
CA ALA A 636 14.07 -8.56 22.83
C ALA A 636 15.58 -8.33 22.66
N ALA A 637 16.22 -7.65 23.62
CA ALA A 637 17.68 -7.43 23.64
C ALA A 637 18.53 -8.73 23.72
N ILE A 638 17.93 -9.89 23.97
CA ILE A 638 18.61 -11.19 23.97
C ILE A 638 18.80 -11.72 22.54
N TYR A 639 17.94 -11.31 21.61
CA TYR A 639 18.03 -11.64 20.18
C TYR A 639 18.96 -10.64 19.47
#